data_AF-A0A6P0SRS9-F1
#
_entry.id   AF-A0A6P0SRS9-F1
#
_cell.length_a   1.000
_cell.length_b   1.000
_cell.length_c   1.000
_cell.angle_alpha   90.00
_cell.angle_beta   90.00
_cell.angle_gamma   90.00
#
_symmetry.space_group_name_H-M   'P 1'
#
loop_
_entity.id
_entity.type
_entity.pdbx_description
1 polymer ?
#
loop_
_entity_poly.entity_id
_entity_poly.type
_entity_poly.pdbx_seq_one_letter_code
_entity_poly.pdbx_strand_id
1 'polypeptide(L)'
;LGGIEGTLEKRANQVFDSLSPQEQSVAKRLFLELTQVGDTLDARRRVCLGELVNSHHSLELLDTVSEILANKDNRLITRSHQENSQDVVLDVVHEALIRHWGKLVEWKQTYTETMVVERKLEAAAIEWQEKGKKLDDAGVLLQGGRLVEAQEYLNEYGKLGMLDGLAEEYIEVSRQKHKQMTRNRRLGVGAFIGVLVWGIVVSTFFGLESSKQAREARRGEIELLSQSSELLFTSKQPFDALKESLRAVGKLQKAKRVKGDTRIQAIAKLQQSLYGVNQYNSLDKHTDTVTSVAFSRDGMTIASASWDNTVKLWNLQGKHLHTLTGHSEPVTSLVFSRDGMTIASASRDNTVKLWNLQGKELHTLTGHSAHVTSLTFSPDGMTIATASLDKTVKLWNLQGKELHTLTGHSAHVTSLTFSPDGMTIATASLDNTVKLWNLQGKELHTLKGHSAHVTSLTFSPDGMTIASASDDNTVKLWNLQGKPLHTLKGHSAPVISVTFSRDGMTIASASWDNTVKLWTLEGKELHTLTGHSEPLISVTFSRDGMTIASASRDNTVKLWNHQGQLLHTLSGHSAPVYSVAFSYDGMTIASASDDNTVKLWTLEGKHLHTLTEHSAPVYSVAFSRDGMTIASASWDKTVKLWNHQGQHLHTLTGHRDWVNSVVFSRDGMTIASASDDKTVKLWNLQGKPLHTLKGHSADVTSVAFSRDGQTIATASEDKTVKLWNLQGKELHTLTGHSALVNSVTFSPDGQTIASASRDNTVKLWNLQGKELHTLKGHSAHVTSLTFSPDGMTIATASLDKTVKLWNLQGKELHTLTGHRDWVTSLAFSRDGKTIASASWDKTVKLWNLQGKELHTLTGHSDWVNSVAFSYDDQTLASASSDNTVILWNFDLDDLVAKSCNWLHDYLVTHEEETELRKICGM
;
A
#
# COMPACT_ATOMS: atom_id res chain seq x y z
N LEU A 1 -80.83 87.50 -4.33
CA LEU A 1 -80.18 86.29 -4.87
C LEU A 1 -80.04 85.17 -3.83
N GLY A 2 -79.83 85.44 -2.52
CA GLY A 2 -79.72 84.39 -1.48
C GLY A 2 -81.00 83.62 -1.07
N GLY A 3 -82.15 83.81 -1.74
CA GLY A 3 -83.39 83.06 -1.44
C GLY A 3 -83.52 81.74 -2.21
N ILE A 4 -82.82 81.60 -3.34
CA ILE A 4 -82.87 80.40 -4.20
C ILE A 4 -81.86 79.35 -3.70
N GLU A 5 -80.70 79.79 -3.20
CA GLU A 5 -79.59 78.93 -2.72
C GLU A 5 -79.97 78.09 -1.49
N GLY A 6 -80.51 78.71 -0.43
CA GLY A 6 -80.90 77.99 0.79
C GLY A 6 -82.10 77.05 0.62
N THR A 7 -82.97 77.31 -0.35
CA THR A 7 -84.13 76.44 -0.65
C THR A 7 -83.71 75.21 -1.46
N LEU A 8 -82.77 75.35 -2.40
CA LEU A 8 -82.18 74.22 -3.14
C LEU A 8 -81.39 73.28 -2.22
N GLU A 9 -80.61 73.83 -1.29
CA GLU A 9 -79.86 73.02 -0.32
C GLU A 9 -80.79 72.24 0.63
N LYS A 10 -81.82 72.88 1.20
CA LYS A 10 -82.80 72.18 2.03
C LYS A 10 -83.52 71.07 1.27
N ARG A 11 -83.85 71.29 -0.01
CA ARG A 11 -84.48 70.29 -0.86
C ARG A 11 -83.52 69.13 -1.17
N ALA A 12 -82.27 69.42 -1.49
CA ALA A 12 -81.25 68.41 -1.75
C ALA A 12 -81.01 67.51 -0.53
N ASN A 13 -80.92 68.09 0.67
CA ASN A 13 -80.79 67.32 1.91
C ASN A 13 -82.03 66.46 2.19
N GLN A 14 -83.24 67.01 2.04
CA GLN A 14 -84.48 66.24 2.24
C GLN A 14 -84.58 65.03 1.32
N VAL A 15 -84.26 65.20 0.02
CA VAL A 15 -84.31 64.11 -0.96
C VAL A 15 -83.21 63.10 -0.64
N PHE A 16 -81.98 63.55 -0.40
CA PHE A 16 -80.86 62.65 -0.10
C PHE A 16 -81.09 61.84 1.18
N ASP A 17 -81.60 62.46 2.26
CA ASP A 17 -81.84 61.80 3.54
C ASP A 17 -83.03 60.82 3.49
N SER A 18 -83.92 60.96 2.50
CA SER A 18 -85.02 60.02 2.26
C SER A 18 -84.62 58.73 1.53
N LEU A 19 -83.44 58.71 0.91
CA LEU A 19 -82.91 57.54 0.20
C LEU A 19 -82.39 56.49 1.19
N SER A 20 -82.49 55.22 0.84
CA SER A 20 -81.84 54.12 1.58
C SER A 20 -80.31 54.25 1.57
N PRO A 21 -79.57 53.61 2.48
CA PRO A 21 -78.10 53.72 2.50
C PRO A 21 -77.42 53.33 1.18
N GLN A 22 -77.97 52.36 0.45
CA GLN A 22 -77.45 51.93 -0.85
C GLN A 22 -77.75 52.98 -1.94
N GLU A 23 -78.94 53.57 -1.93
CA GLU A 23 -79.33 54.64 -2.85
C GLU A 23 -78.61 55.97 -2.54
N GLN A 24 -78.29 56.25 -1.27
CA GLN A 24 -77.46 57.38 -0.86
C GLN A 24 -76.03 57.26 -1.40
N SER A 25 -75.45 56.05 -1.39
CA SER A 25 -74.15 55.79 -1.99
C SER A 25 -74.16 56.08 -3.50
N VAL A 26 -75.20 55.62 -4.19
CA VAL A 26 -75.40 55.87 -5.62
C VAL A 26 -75.63 57.35 -5.90
N ALA A 27 -76.49 58.02 -5.14
CA ALA A 27 -76.75 59.44 -5.29
C ALA A 27 -75.49 60.28 -5.06
N LYS A 28 -74.70 59.94 -4.04
CA LYS A 28 -73.39 60.56 -3.77
C LYS A 28 -72.45 60.41 -4.96
N ARG A 29 -72.35 59.21 -5.54
CA ARG A 29 -71.56 58.96 -6.76
C ARG A 29 -72.08 59.78 -7.93
N LEU A 30 -73.39 59.78 -8.20
CA LEU A 30 -73.98 60.54 -9.31
C LEU A 30 -73.65 62.03 -9.22
N PHE A 31 -73.77 62.63 -8.03
CA PHE A 31 -73.42 64.04 -7.89
C PHE A 31 -71.92 64.32 -8.02
N LEU A 32 -71.04 63.42 -7.59
CA LEU A 32 -69.59 63.55 -7.82
C LEU A 32 -69.25 63.44 -9.31
N GLU A 33 -69.84 62.48 -10.02
CA GLU A 33 -69.62 62.26 -11.46
C GLU A 33 -70.13 63.38 -12.35
N LEU A 34 -71.23 64.02 -11.95
CA LEU A 34 -71.78 65.19 -12.65
C LEU A 34 -71.06 66.50 -12.29
N THR A 35 -69.97 66.44 -11.51
CA THR A 35 -69.15 67.61 -11.18
C THR A 35 -67.77 67.55 -11.85
N GLN A 36 -67.41 68.65 -12.51
CA GLN A 36 -66.06 68.87 -13.01
C GLN A 36 -65.33 69.84 -12.08
N VAL A 37 -64.38 69.30 -11.31
CA VAL A 37 -63.47 70.10 -10.48
C VAL A 37 -62.48 70.82 -11.38
N GLY A 38 -62.40 72.15 -11.27
CA GLY A 38 -61.49 73.00 -12.04
C GLY A 38 -60.71 73.96 -11.14
N ASP A 39 -59.54 74.43 -11.60
CA ASP A 39 -58.60 75.21 -10.77
C ASP A 39 -59.13 76.58 -10.29
N THR A 40 -60.20 77.10 -10.89
CA THR A 40 -60.78 78.42 -10.54
C THR A 40 -62.29 78.41 -10.33
N LEU A 41 -63.06 77.59 -11.07
CA LEU A 41 -64.51 77.43 -10.91
C LEU A 41 -64.93 76.00 -11.25
N ASP A 42 -65.74 75.37 -10.39
CA ASP A 42 -66.34 74.06 -10.69
C ASP A 42 -67.49 74.22 -11.69
N ALA A 43 -67.54 73.29 -12.63
CA ALA A 43 -68.52 73.22 -13.71
C ALA A 43 -69.35 71.94 -13.64
N ARG A 44 -70.50 71.93 -14.33
CA ARG A 44 -71.32 70.72 -14.52
C ARG A 44 -70.68 69.80 -15.56
N ARG A 45 -70.73 68.48 -15.32
CA ARG A 45 -70.35 67.43 -16.27
C ARG A 45 -71.61 66.65 -16.66
N ARG A 46 -71.70 66.31 -17.94
CA ARG A 46 -72.74 65.42 -18.47
C ARG A 46 -72.18 64.02 -18.57
N VAL A 47 -72.93 63.04 -18.09
CA VAL A 47 -72.50 61.63 -18.09
C VAL A 47 -73.66 60.76 -18.55
N CYS A 48 -73.36 59.76 -19.37
CA CYS A 48 -74.35 58.77 -19.79
C CYS A 48 -74.56 57.74 -18.67
N LEU A 49 -75.81 57.36 -18.41
CA LEU A 49 -76.15 56.44 -17.33
C LEU A 49 -75.48 55.07 -17.53
N GLY A 50 -75.37 54.61 -18.78
CA GLY A 50 -74.67 53.37 -19.14
C GLY A 50 -73.17 53.37 -18.81
N GLU A 51 -72.50 54.52 -18.83
CA GLU A 51 -71.07 54.65 -18.51
C GLU A 51 -70.79 54.45 -17.02
N LEU A 52 -71.80 54.65 -16.16
CA LEU A 52 -71.66 54.54 -14.71
C LEU A 52 -71.84 53.10 -14.19
N VAL A 53 -72.17 52.15 -15.06
CA VAL A 53 -72.37 50.76 -14.66
C VAL A 53 -71.03 50.10 -14.30
N ASN A 54 -70.97 49.46 -13.14
CA ASN A 54 -69.79 48.72 -12.69
C ASN A 54 -70.16 47.54 -11.78
N SER A 55 -69.16 46.88 -11.19
CA SER A 55 -69.35 45.73 -10.31
C SER A 55 -70.15 46.01 -9.02
N HIS A 56 -70.27 47.27 -8.60
CA HIS A 56 -70.94 47.68 -7.36
C HIS A 56 -72.32 48.31 -7.58
N HIS A 57 -72.56 48.91 -8.75
CA HIS A 57 -73.80 49.61 -9.08
C HIS A 57 -74.38 49.10 -10.41
N SER A 58 -75.52 48.40 -10.33
CA SER A 58 -76.24 47.92 -11.50
C SER A 58 -76.98 49.05 -12.21
N LEU A 59 -77.23 48.87 -13.51
CA LEU A 59 -77.99 49.82 -14.33
C LEU A 59 -79.39 50.10 -13.76
N GLU A 60 -80.07 49.07 -13.25
CA GLU A 60 -81.41 49.18 -12.65
C GLU A 60 -81.43 50.09 -11.40
N LEU A 61 -80.39 50.00 -10.56
CA LEU A 61 -80.26 50.82 -9.36
C LEU A 61 -79.89 52.26 -9.70
N LEU A 62 -78.98 52.46 -10.66
CA LEU A 62 -78.62 53.79 -11.18
C LEU A 62 -79.82 54.48 -11.83
N ASP A 63 -80.63 53.73 -12.56
CA ASP A 63 -81.84 54.24 -13.20
C ASP A 63 -82.88 54.67 -12.16
N THR A 64 -83.17 53.81 -11.19
CA THR A 64 -84.13 54.09 -10.10
C THR A 64 -83.73 55.34 -9.32
N VAL A 65 -82.46 55.45 -8.90
CA VAL A 65 -81.97 56.60 -8.13
C VAL A 65 -81.99 57.88 -8.96
N SER A 66 -81.56 57.83 -10.22
CA SER A 66 -81.57 59.01 -11.07
C SER A 66 -82.98 59.46 -11.46
N GLU A 67 -83.96 58.56 -11.58
CA GLU A 67 -85.38 58.93 -11.70
C GLU A 67 -85.90 59.69 -10.48
N ILE A 68 -85.58 59.20 -9.27
CA ILE A 68 -85.96 59.88 -8.02
C ILE A 68 -85.35 61.29 -7.97
N LEU A 69 -84.08 61.44 -8.34
CA LEU A 69 -83.38 62.74 -8.34
C LEU A 69 -83.90 63.69 -9.44
N ALA A 70 -84.40 63.15 -10.56
CA ALA A 70 -84.89 63.91 -11.71
C ALA A 70 -86.41 64.19 -11.70
N ASN A 71 -87.15 63.54 -10.80
CA ASN A 71 -88.61 63.69 -10.71
C ASN A 71 -89.02 65.17 -10.61
N LYS A 72 -90.19 65.52 -11.17
CA LYS A 72 -90.73 66.88 -11.29
C LYS A 72 -90.78 67.63 -9.95
N ASP A 73 -90.92 66.91 -8.83
CA ASP A 73 -90.95 67.48 -7.48
C ASP A 73 -89.56 67.68 -6.87
N ASN A 74 -88.54 66.94 -7.31
CA ASN A 74 -87.20 66.95 -6.71
C ASN A 74 -86.23 67.85 -7.50
N ARG A 75 -86.23 67.74 -8.85
CA ARG A 75 -85.47 68.60 -9.77
C ARG A 75 -84.01 68.87 -9.34
N LEU A 76 -83.28 67.82 -8.95
CA LEU A 76 -81.87 67.95 -8.60
C LEU A 76 -80.95 67.65 -9.79
N ILE A 77 -81.33 66.68 -10.63
CA ILE A 77 -80.68 66.38 -11.91
C ILE A 77 -81.71 66.42 -13.06
N THR A 78 -81.23 66.54 -14.28
CA THR A 78 -82.00 66.42 -15.51
C THR A 78 -81.65 65.12 -16.20
N ARG A 79 -82.67 64.51 -16.81
CA ARG A 79 -82.55 63.32 -17.65
C ARG A 79 -82.93 63.70 -19.07
N SER A 80 -82.04 63.46 -20.03
CA SER A 80 -82.28 63.69 -21.46
C SER A 80 -81.82 62.49 -22.27
N HIS A 81 -82.45 62.24 -23.42
CA HIS A 81 -82.01 61.19 -24.34
C HIS A 81 -81.07 61.78 -25.38
N GLN A 82 -79.98 61.07 -25.68
CA GLN A 82 -79.05 61.46 -26.72
C GLN A 82 -79.63 61.11 -28.11
N GLU A 83 -79.49 62.00 -29.10
CA GLU A 83 -79.94 61.73 -30.47
C GLU A 83 -79.21 60.47 -31.01
N ASN A 84 -79.98 59.45 -31.40
CA ASN A 84 -79.55 58.12 -31.86
C ASN A 84 -78.99 57.12 -30.81
N SER A 85 -79.23 57.31 -29.52
CA SER A 85 -78.94 56.31 -28.48
C SER A 85 -80.14 56.07 -27.56
N GLN A 86 -80.30 54.84 -27.06
CA GLN A 86 -81.27 54.55 -25.98
C GLN A 86 -80.76 54.99 -24.60
N ASP A 87 -79.52 55.48 -24.50
CA ASP A 87 -78.90 55.86 -23.23
C ASP A 87 -79.39 57.21 -22.69
N VAL A 88 -79.41 57.34 -21.37
CA VAL A 88 -79.92 58.50 -20.63
C VAL A 88 -78.75 59.37 -20.19
N VAL A 89 -78.71 60.62 -20.68
CA VAL A 89 -77.72 61.61 -20.27
C VAL A 89 -78.21 62.34 -19.03
N LEU A 90 -77.38 62.31 -17.99
CA LEU A 90 -77.59 63.01 -16.73
C LEU A 90 -76.82 64.34 -16.72
N ASP A 91 -77.44 65.39 -16.17
CA ASP A 91 -76.81 66.71 -15.95
C ASP A 91 -77.39 67.33 -14.66
N VAL A 92 -76.61 68.08 -13.88
CA VAL A 92 -77.13 68.76 -12.68
C VAL A 92 -78.01 69.94 -13.09
N VAL A 93 -79.18 70.10 -12.44
CA VAL A 93 -80.17 71.12 -12.82
C VAL A 93 -79.62 72.54 -12.72
N HIS A 94 -78.74 72.81 -11.75
CA HIS A 94 -78.11 74.12 -11.58
C HIS A 94 -76.76 74.03 -10.87
N GLU A 95 -75.76 74.81 -11.33
CA GLU A 95 -74.43 74.91 -10.70
C GLU A 95 -74.47 75.37 -9.24
N ALA A 96 -75.60 75.92 -8.77
CA ALA A 96 -75.77 76.34 -7.39
C ALA A 96 -75.75 75.14 -6.42
N LEU A 97 -76.19 73.96 -6.87
CA LEU A 97 -76.08 72.72 -6.09
C LEU A 97 -74.62 72.31 -5.89
N ILE A 98 -73.78 72.49 -6.91
CA ILE A 98 -72.34 72.14 -6.86
C ILE A 98 -71.57 73.05 -5.90
N ARG A 99 -71.97 74.33 -5.81
CA ARG A 99 -71.26 75.36 -5.04
C ARG A 99 -71.76 75.53 -3.61
N HIS A 100 -73.06 75.33 -3.37
CA HIS A 100 -73.70 75.72 -2.10
C HIS A 100 -74.35 74.57 -1.34
N TRP A 101 -74.41 73.35 -1.88
CA TRP A 101 -74.88 72.20 -1.09
C TRP A 101 -73.76 71.66 -0.22
N GLY A 102 -73.85 71.85 1.10
CA GLY A 102 -72.78 71.53 2.04
C GLY A 102 -72.23 70.11 1.93
N LYS A 103 -73.10 69.10 1.76
CA LYS A 103 -72.68 67.69 1.61
C LYS A 103 -71.86 67.44 0.34
N LEU A 104 -72.26 68.03 -0.80
CA LEU A 104 -71.54 67.86 -2.06
C LEU A 104 -70.20 68.61 -2.05
N VAL A 105 -70.12 69.76 -1.40
CA VAL A 105 -68.86 70.49 -1.21
C VAL A 105 -67.89 69.68 -0.35
N GLU A 106 -68.37 69.07 0.73
CA GLU A 106 -67.58 68.19 1.59
C GLU A 106 -67.09 66.94 0.85
N TRP A 107 -67.97 66.27 0.10
CA TRP A 107 -67.57 65.11 -0.70
C TRP A 107 -66.54 65.47 -1.76
N LYS A 108 -66.73 66.59 -2.46
CA LYS A 108 -65.75 67.07 -3.44
C LYS A 108 -64.39 67.32 -2.79
N GLN A 109 -64.33 68.04 -1.67
CA GLN A 109 -63.07 68.24 -0.93
C GLN A 109 -62.43 66.92 -0.51
N THR A 110 -63.23 65.96 -0.07
CA THR A 110 -62.76 64.64 0.39
C THR A 110 -62.20 63.79 -0.76
N TYR A 111 -62.81 63.83 -1.94
CA TYR A 111 -62.49 62.91 -3.05
C TYR A 111 -61.82 63.60 -4.27
N THR A 112 -61.37 64.85 -4.15
CA THR A 112 -60.77 65.58 -5.29
C THR A 112 -59.56 64.86 -5.87
N GLU A 113 -58.62 64.41 -5.03
CA GLU A 113 -57.43 63.70 -5.49
C GLU A 113 -57.78 62.33 -6.10
N THR A 114 -58.77 61.64 -5.51
CA THR A 114 -59.30 60.36 -5.97
C THR A 114 -59.92 60.47 -7.37
N MET A 115 -60.76 61.48 -7.61
CA MET A 115 -61.39 61.73 -8.92
C MET A 115 -60.36 62.02 -10.02
N VAL A 116 -59.18 62.57 -9.69
CA VAL A 116 -58.11 62.78 -10.67
C VAL A 116 -57.44 61.46 -11.07
N VAL A 117 -57.19 60.57 -10.11
CA VAL A 117 -56.59 59.24 -10.36
C VAL A 117 -57.55 58.37 -11.14
N GLU A 118 -58.83 58.37 -10.74
CA GLU A 118 -59.92 57.72 -11.46
C GLU A 118 -59.98 58.11 -12.93
N ARG A 119 -60.07 59.40 -13.24
CA ARG A 119 -60.16 59.88 -14.62
C ARG A 119 -58.96 59.46 -15.47
N LYS A 120 -57.77 59.40 -14.87
CA LYS A 120 -56.57 58.90 -15.55
C LYS A 120 -56.65 57.41 -15.85
N LEU A 121 -57.27 56.63 -14.96
CA LEU A 121 -57.47 55.18 -15.15
C LEU A 121 -58.54 54.91 -16.21
N GLU A 122 -59.66 55.63 -16.18
CA GLU A 122 -60.73 55.52 -17.19
C GLU A 122 -60.24 55.94 -18.58
N ALA A 123 -59.52 57.06 -18.69
CA ALA A 123 -58.94 57.49 -19.97
C ALA A 123 -57.96 56.44 -20.53
N ALA A 124 -57.15 55.80 -19.66
CA ALA A 124 -56.26 54.72 -20.08
C ALA A 124 -57.03 53.45 -20.47
N ALA A 125 -58.16 53.16 -19.82
CA ALA A 125 -59.02 52.03 -20.14
C ALA A 125 -59.74 52.21 -21.49
N ILE A 126 -60.17 53.43 -21.81
CA ILE A 126 -60.72 53.81 -23.12
C ILE A 126 -59.66 53.62 -24.21
N GLU A 127 -58.45 54.13 -24.00
CA GLU A 127 -57.35 53.95 -24.96
C GLU A 127 -57.03 52.45 -25.18
N TRP A 128 -57.11 51.64 -24.13
CA TRP A 128 -56.97 50.19 -24.22
C TRP A 128 -58.11 49.53 -25.02
N GLN A 129 -59.35 49.98 -24.86
CA GLN A 129 -60.49 49.50 -25.64
C GLN A 129 -60.40 49.88 -27.11
N GLU A 130 -60.05 51.13 -27.42
CA GLU A 130 -59.88 51.62 -28.80
C GLU A 130 -58.81 50.83 -29.56
N LYS A 131 -57.76 50.41 -28.86
CA LYS A 131 -56.70 49.55 -29.39
C LYS A 131 -57.10 48.07 -29.50
N GLY A 132 -58.38 47.75 -29.25
CA GLY A 132 -58.98 46.43 -29.43
C GLY A 132 -58.74 45.46 -28.26
N LYS A 133 -58.54 45.97 -27.03
CA LYS A 133 -58.29 45.17 -25.81
C LYS A 133 -57.17 44.14 -25.97
N LYS A 134 -56.14 44.45 -26.76
CA LYS A 134 -55.04 43.53 -27.05
C LYS A 134 -54.23 43.22 -25.79
N LEU A 135 -54.12 41.94 -25.46
CA LEU A 135 -53.42 41.42 -24.26
C LEU A 135 -51.88 41.46 -24.34
N ASP A 136 -51.30 41.84 -25.48
CA ASP A 136 -49.87 41.65 -25.77
C ASP A 136 -49.08 42.95 -25.97
N ASP A 137 -49.72 44.11 -25.93
CA ASP A 137 -49.07 45.39 -26.19
C ASP A 137 -48.50 46.00 -24.90
N ALA A 138 -47.19 45.83 -24.68
CA ALA A 138 -46.52 46.17 -23.42
C ALA A 138 -46.58 47.66 -23.05
N GLY A 139 -46.91 48.55 -23.99
CA GLY A 139 -47.10 49.97 -23.73
C GLY A 139 -48.51 50.37 -23.30
N VAL A 140 -49.51 49.49 -23.50
CA VAL A 140 -50.93 49.82 -23.35
C VAL A 140 -51.51 49.36 -22.02
N LEU A 141 -50.97 48.29 -21.39
CA LEU A 141 -51.41 47.82 -20.07
C LEU A 141 -50.65 48.51 -18.92
N LEU A 142 -51.25 48.59 -17.74
CA LEU A 142 -50.60 49.16 -16.55
C LEU A 142 -49.39 48.31 -16.12
N GLN A 143 -48.23 48.96 -15.94
CA GLN A 143 -46.99 48.31 -15.50
C GLN A 143 -46.27 49.14 -14.42
N GLY A 144 -45.48 48.46 -13.58
CA GLY A 144 -44.64 49.10 -12.58
C GLY A 144 -45.46 49.98 -11.61
N GLY A 145 -45.01 51.21 -11.37
CA GLY A 145 -45.65 52.14 -10.44
C GLY A 145 -47.12 52.43 -10.75
N ARG A 146 -47.51 52.49 -12.03
CA ARG A 146 -48.91 52.77 -12.43
C ARG A 146 -49.88 51.64 -12.07
N LEU A 147 -49.40 50.38 -12.06
CA LEU A 147 -50.21 49.23 -11.64
C LEU A 147 -50.35 49.18 -10.10
N VAL A 148 -49.34 49.65 -9.37
CA VAL A 148 -49.39 49.75 -7.91
C VAL A 148 -50.36 50.84 -7.49
N GLU A 149 -50.28 52.02 -8.11
CA GLU A 149 -51.20 53.15 -7.87
C GLU A 149 -52.67 52.76 -8.12
N ALA A 150 -52.95 52.04 -9.22
CA ALA A 150 -54.28 51.53 -9.53
C ALA A 150 -54.80 50.49 -8.50
N GLN A 151 -53.90 49.67 -7.95
CA GLN A 151 -54.26 48.66 -6.96
C GLN A 151 -54.52 49.25 -5.57
N GLU A 152 -53.75 50.27 -5.19
CA GLU A 152 -53.96 51.04 -3.96
C GLU A 152 -55.31 51.77 -4.03
N TYR A 153 -55.63 52.39 -5.17
CA TYR A 153 -56.93 53.00 -5.42
C TYR A 153 -58.10 52.03 -5.18
N LEU A 154 -58.07 50.83 -5.79
CA LEU A 154 -59.14 49.84 -5.62
C LEU A 154 -59.29 49.37 -4.18
N ASN A 155 -58.19 49.24 -3.44
CA ASN A 155 -58.24 48.78 -2.05
C ASN A 155 -58.83 49.83 -1.11
N GLU A 156 -58.52 51.11 -1.33
CA GLU A 156 -58.92 52.20 -0.44
C GLU A 156 -60.30 52.78 -0.78
N TYR A 157 -60.62 52.92 -2.07
CA TYR A 157 -61.84 53.60 -2.55
C TYR A 157 -62.80 52.70 -3.34
N GLY A 158 -62.46 51.42 -3.58
CA GLY A 158 -63.27 50.51 -4.39
C GLY A 158 -64.72 50.34 -3.92
N LYS A 159 -64.98 50.46 -2.60
CA LYS A 159 -66.34 50.40 -2.03
C LYS A 159 -67.25 51.56 -2.45
N LEU A 160 -66.68 52.72 -2.80
CA LEU A 160 -67.45 53.86 -3.31
C LEU A 160 -67.88 53.63 -4.77
N GLY A 161 -67.24 52.66 -5.44
CA GLY A 161 -67.57 52.18 -6.78
C GLY A 161 -67.59 53.31 -7.79
N MET A 162 -66.59 54.20 -7.79
CA MET A 162 -66.56 55.35 -8.71
C MET A 162 -66.15 54.93 -10.14
N LEU A 163 -65.11 54.08 -10.27
CA LEU A 163 -64.59 53.60 -11.56
C LEU A 163 -65.67 52.95 -12.43
N ASP A 164 -65.67 53.25 -13.73
CA ASP A 164 -66.47 52.51 -14.70
C ASP A 164 -66.06 51.02 -14.80
N GLY A 165 -66.96 50.20 -15.34
CA GLY A 165 -66.70 48.76 -15.51
C GLY A 165 -65.53 48.44 -16.45
N LEU A 166 -65.18 49.37 -17.36
CA LEU A 166 -64.08 49.18 -18.31
C LEU A 166 -62.71 49.34 -17.64
N ALA A 167 -62.57 50.31 -16.73
CA ALA A 167 -61.36 50.56 -15.96
C ALA A 167 -61.11 49.44 -14.95
N GLU A 168 -62.16 48.89 -14.32
CA GLU A 168 -62.04 47.70 -13.47
C GLU A 168 -61.49 46.50 -14.27
N GLU A 169 -62.04 46.25 -15.47
CA GLU A 169 -61.56 45.20 -16.38
C GLU A 169 -60.10 45.41 -16.80
N TYR A 170 -59.75 46.65 -17.15
CA TYR A 170 -58.41 47.03 -17.58
C TYR A 170 -57.33 46.80 -16.50
N ILE A 171 -57.65 47.13 -15.24
CA ILE A 171 -56.74 46.91 -14.10
C ILE A 171 -56.54 45.41 -13.85
N GLU A 172 -57.61 44.61 -13.88
CA GLU A 172 -57.54 43.17 -13.63
C GLU A 172 -56.78 42.43 -14.74
N VAL A 173 -56.99 42.79 -16.01
CA VAL A 173 -56.21 42.25 -17.15
C VAL A 173 -54.72 42.59 -17.01
N SER A 174 -54.41 43.85 -16.66
CA SER A 174 -53.03 44.30 -16.42
C SER A 174 -52.34 43.49 -15.30
N ARG A 175 -53.08 43.19 -14.22
CA ARG A 175 -52.61 42.40 -13.08
C ARG A 175 -52.31 40.95 -13.46
N GLN A 176 -53.22 40.30 -14.18
CA GLN A 176 -53.06 38.90 -14.60
C GLN A 176 -51.84 38.71 -15.50
N LYS A 177 -51.62 39.64 -16.46
CA LYS A 177 -50.45 39.60 -17.35
C LYS A 177 -49.14 39.80 -16.58
N HIS A 178 -49.09 40.76 -15.64
CA HIS A 178 -47.89 41.00 -14.83
C HIS A 178 -47.50 39.75 -13.99
N LYS A 179 -48.50 39.04 -13.46
CA LYS A 179 -48.31 37.77 -12.74
C LYS A 179 -47.81 36.64 -13.66
N GLN A 180 -48.24 36.62 -14.92
CA GLN A 180 -47.78 35.62 -15.90
C GLN A 180 -46.34 35.88 -16.37
N MET A 181 -45.97 37.15 -16.63
CA MET A 181 -44.60 37.50 -17.04
C MET A 181 -43.56 37.21 -15.94
N THR A 182 -43.88 37.51 -14.68
CA THR A 182 -42.99 37.22 -13.54
C THR A 182 -42.77 35.72 -13.35
N ARG A 183 -43.79 34.89 -13.59
CA ARG A 183 -43.67 33.42 -13.55
C ARG A 183 -42.76 32.88 -14.66
N ASN A 184 -42.90 33.37 -15.89
CA ASN A 184 -42.07 32.93 -17.02
C ASN A 184 -40.60 33.36 -16.90
N ARG A 185 -40.32 34.56 -16.35
CA ARG A 185 -38.95 35.01 -16.04
C ARG A 185 -38.28 34.12 -14.99
N ARG A 186 -39.00 33.69 -13.95
CA ARG A 186 -38.47 32.78 -12.92
C ARG A 186 -38.17 31.38 -13.48
N LEU A 187 -39.01 30.86 -14.39
CA LEU A 187 -38.79 29.57 -15.04
C LEU A 187 -37.59 29.58 -16.01
N GLY A 188 -37.40 30.65 -16.79
CA GLY A 188 -36.26 30.79 -17.70
C GLY A 188 -34.90 30.90 -16.99
N VAL A 189 -34.83 31.67 -15.91
CA VAL A 189 -33.60 31.80 -15.10
C VAL A 189 -33.31 30.51 -14.32
N GLY A 190 -34.34 29.84 -13.80
CA GLY A 190 -34.19 28.54 -13.13
C GLY A 190 -33.71 27.42 -14.05
N ALA A 191 -34.18 27.38 -15.31
CA ALA A 191 -33.76 26.40 -16.29
C ALA A 191 -32.28 26.57 -16.72
N PHE A 192 -31.81 27.81 -16.93
CA PHE A 192 -30.41 28.09 -17.27
C PHE A 192 -29.44 27.75 -16.14
N ILE A 193 -29.80 28.08 -14.89
CA ILE A 193 -29.01 27.69 -13.71
C ILE A 193 -29.02 26.16 -13.56
N GLY A 194 -30.16 25.51 -13.78
CA GLY A 194 -30.29 24.05 -13.75
C GLY A 194 -29.35 23.34 -14.72
N VAL A 195 -29.28 23.79 -15.98
CA VAL A 195 -28.39 23.21 -17.01
C VAL A 195 -26.91 23.41 -16.69
N LEU A 196 -26.52 24.59 -16.20
CA LEU A 196 -25.12 24.85 -15.79
C LEU A 196 -24.70 24.00 -14.60
N VAL A 197 -25.56 23.88 -13.58
CA VAL A 197 -25.31 23.02 -12.42
C VAL A 197 -25.26 21.56 -12.84
N TRP A 198 -26.17 21.11 -13.72
CA TRP A 198 -26.13 19.75 -14.26
C TRP A 198 -24.86 19.47 -15.07
N GLY A 199 -24.40 20.43 -15.88
CA GLY A 199 -23.14 20.30 -16.62
C GLY A 199 -21.91 20.16 -15.71
N ILE A 200 -21.87 20.90 -14.60
CA ILE A 200 -20.81 20.77 -13.59
C ILE A 200 -20.92 19.43 -12.86
N VAL A 201 -22.12 19.01 -12.47
CA VAL A 201 -22.33 17.72 -11.79
C VAL A 201 -21.97 16.55 -12.70
N VAL A 202 -22.35 16.60 -13.98
CA VAL A 202 -22.03 15.56 -14.96
C VAL A 202 -20.54 15.54 -15.29
N SER A 203 -19.89 16.69 -15.49
CA SER A 203 -18.44 16.75 -15.75
C SER A 203 -17.61 16.36 -14.53
N THR A 204 -18.03 16.72 -13.31
CA THR A 204 -17.38 16.24 -12.08
C THR A 204 -17.64 14.75 -11.85
N PHE A 205 -18.84 14.25 -12.16
CA PHE A 205 -19.16 12.81 -12.11
C PHE A 205 -18.31 12.01 -13.11
N PHE A 206 -18.28 12.40 -14.39
CA PHE A 206 -17.41 11.76 -15.39
C PHE A 206 -15.92 11.96 -15.09
N GLY A 207 -15.51 13.09 -14.52
CA GLY A 207 -14.15 13.32 -14.06
C GLY A 207 -13.77 12.39 -12.89
N LEU A 208 -14.69 12.18 -11.94
CA LEU A 208 -14.52 11.25 -10.83
C LEU A 208 -14.52 9.79 -11.31
N GLU A 209 -15.41 9.45 -12.24
CA GLU A 209 -15.52 8.09 -12.80
C GLU A 209 -14.34 7.75 -13.70
N SER A 210 -13.91 8.67 -14.55
CA SER A 210 -12.66 8.56 -15.33
C SER A 210 -11.44 8.48 -14.42
N SER A 211 -11.37 9.31 -13.36
CA SER A 211 -10.29 9.20 -12.38
C SER A 211 -10.35 7.88 -11.61
N LYS A 212 -11.54 7.32 -11.35
CA LYS A 212 -11.72 6.04 -10.68
C LYS A 212 -11.27 4.89 -11.60
N GLN A 213 -11.72 4.86 -12.85
CA GLN A 213 -11.27 3.91 -13.86
C GLN A 213 -9.76 3.97 -14.07
N ALA A 214 -9.17 5.17 -14.16
CA ALA A 214 -7.72 5.32 -14.27
C ALA A 214 -6.96 4.80 -13.03
N ARG A 215 -7.54 4.92 -11.83
CA ARG A 215 -6.96 4.34 -10.60
C ARG A 215 -7.09 2.81 -10.58
N GLU A 216 -8.21 2.27 -11.04
CA GLU A 216 -8.46 0.83 -11.13
C GLU A 216 -7.57 0.17 -12.18
N ALA A 217 -7.39 0.79 -13.35
CA ALA A 217 -6.47 0.32 -14.39
C ALA A 217 -5.02 0.28 -13.89
N ARG A 218 -4.54 1.36 -13.24
CA ARG A 218 -3.20 1.39 -12.63
C ARG A 218 -3.02 0.33 -11.56
N ARG A 219 -4.07 0.09 -10.76
CA ARG A 219 -4.06 -0.97 -9.74
C ARG A 219 -3.95 -2.35 -10.38
N GLY A 220 -4.77 -2.63 -11.40
CA GLY A 220 -4.76 -3.90 -12.12
C GLY A 220 -3.40 -4.17 -12.76
N GLU A 221 -2.75 -3.14 -13.29
CA GLU A 221 -1.42 -3.23 -13.86
C GLU A 221 -0.34 -3.55 -12.80
N ILE A 222 -0.36 -2.87 -11.63
CA ILE A 222 0.56 -3.18 -10.52
C ILE A 222 0.35 -4.60 -10.00
N GLU A 223 -0.91 -5.04 -9.89
CA GLU A 223 -1.27 -6.39 -9.42
C GLU A 223 -0.83 -7.45 -10.44
N LEU A 224 -0.98 -7.19 -11.74
CA LEU A 224 -0.52 -8.09 -12.82
C LEU A 224 1.01 -8.22 -12.83
N LEU A 225 1.75 -7.11 -12.69
CA LEU A 225 3.21 -7.14 -12.60
C LEU A 225 3.68 -7.88 -11.33
N SER A 226 2.99 -7.68 -10.21
CA SER A 226 3.31 -8.37 -8.95
C SER A 226 3.05 -9.88 -9.04
N GLN A 227 1.97 -10.30 -9.72
CA GLN A 227 1.66 -11.71 -9.98
C GLN A 227 2.64 -12.34 -10.99
N SER A 228 3.00 -11.60 -12.03
CA SER A 228 4.03 -12.00 -12.99
C SER A 228 5.36 -12.26 -12.29
N SER A 229 5.79 -11.37 -11.39
CA SER A 229 6.99 -11.56 -10.56
C SER A 229 6.91 -12.85 -9.73
N GLU A 230 5.77 -13.12 -9.09
CA GLU A 230 5.56 -14.34 -8.31
C GLU A 230 5.63 -15.63 -9.15
N LEU A 231 5.06 -15.62 -10.35
CA LEU A 231 5.15 -16.73 -11.30
C LEU A 231 6.61 -16.99 -11.70
N LEU A 232 7.34 -15.93 -12.08
CA LEU A 232 8.76 -16.03 -12.45
C LEU A 232 9.62 -16.55 -11.29
N PHE A 233 9.35 -16.08 -10.07
CA PHE A 233 10.04 -16.54 -8.87
C PHE A 233 9.81 -18.04 -8.61
N THR A 234 8.55 -18.49 -8.74
CA THR A 234 8.18 -19.90 -8.56
C THR A 234 8.77 -20.79 -9.67
N SER A 235 8.92 -20.23 -10.87
CA SER A 235 9.60 -20.85 -12.02
C SER A 235 11.14 -20.82 -11.92
N LYS A 236 11.71 -20.46 -10.76
CA LYS A 236 13.17 -20.38 -10.50
C LYS A 236 13.90 -19.37 -11.41
N GLN A 237 13.22 -18.30 -11.82
CA GLN A 237 13.80 -17.16 -12.54
C GLN A 237 13.75 -15.90 -11.65
N PRO A 238 14.51 -15.87 -10.53
CA PRO A 238 14.40 -14.79 -9.56
C PRO A 238 14.89 -13.43 -10.11
N PHE A 239 15.83 -13.44 -11.07
CA PHE A 239 16.31 -12.23 -11.72
C PHE A 239 15.23 -11.52 -12.54
N ASP A 240 14.47 -12.26 -13.35
CA ASP A 240 13.34 -11.69 -14.09
C ASP A 240 12.18 -11.30 -13.16
N ALA A 241 11.96 -12.08 -12.08
CA ALA A 241 11.02 -11.70 -11.04
C ALA A 241 11.34 -10.34 -10.40
N LEU A 242 12.64 -10.04 -10.19
CA LEU A 242 13.11 -8.75 -9.65
C LEU A 242 12.85 -7.59 -10.60
N LYS A 243 13.02 -7.79 -11.92
CA LYS A 243 12.68 -6.77 -12.92
C LYS A 243 11.19 -6.43 -12.89
N GLU A 244 10.32 -7.44 -12.87
CA GLU A 244 8.87 -7.21 -12.88
C GLU A 244 8.34 -6.60 -11.58
N SER A 245 8.87 -7.02 -10.42
CA SER A 245 8.51 -6.42 -9.13
C SER A 245 8.99 -4.98 -9.03
N LEU A 246 10.17 -4.65 -9.55
CA LEU A 246 10.69 -3.29 -9.60
C LEU A 246 9.85 -2.39 -10.52
N ARG A 247 9.37 -2.90 -11.67
CA ARG A 247 8.41 -2.19 -12.53
C ARG A 247 7.08 -1.94 -11.80
N ALA A 248 6.55 -2.93 -11.09
CA ALA A 248 5.33 -2.80 -10.30
C ALA A 248 5.46 -1.66 -9.27
N VAL A 249 6.59 -1.63 -8.56
CA VAL A 249 6.92 -0.61 -7.56
C VAL A 249 7.17 0.77 -8.17
N GLY A 250 7.87 0.87 -9.29
CA GLY A 250 8.09 2.14 -9.99
C GLY A 250 6.78 2.78 -10.46
N LYS A 251 5.77 1.97 -10.82
CA LYS A 251 4.41 2.45 -11.11
C LYS A 251 3.66 2.84 -9.83
N LEU A 252 3.89 2.13 -8.72
CA LEU A 252 3.33 2.45 -7.42
C LEU A 252 3.82 3.80 -6.88
N GLN A 253 5.12 4.11 -6.96
CA GLN A 253 5.69 5.40 -6.52
C GLN A 253 5.10 6.59 -7.30
N LYS A 254 4.81 6.43 -8.60
CA LYS A 254 4.17 7.46 -9.42
C LYS A 254 2.69 7.69 -9.06
N ALA A 255 2.06 6.75 -8.35
CA ALA A 255 0.65 6.83 -8.00
C ALA A 255 0.45 7.45 -6.60
N LYS A 256 0.09 8.74 -6.55
CA LYS A 256 -0.11 9.52 -5.29
C LYS A 256 -1.13 8.95 -4.28
N ARG A 257 -1.89 7.90 -4.59
CA ARG A 257 -2.88 7.27 -3.69
C ARG A 257 -3.25 5.85 -4.17
N VAL A 258 -2.48 4.85 -3.75
CA VAL A 258 -2.80 3.42 -3.93
C VAL A 258 -3.30 2.85 -2.59
N LYS A 259 -4.23 1.88 -2.64
CA LYS A 259 -4.70 1.17 -1.43
C LYS A 259 -3.53 0.48 -0.70
N GLY A 260 -3.60 0.42 0.63
CA GLY A 260 -2.57 -0.21 1.48
C GLY A 260 -2.27 -1.65 1.07
N ASP A 261 -3.29 -2.43 0.76
CA ASP A 261 -3.16 -3.84 0.36
C ASP A 261 -2.25 -4.02 -0.87
N THR A 262 -2.54 -3.31 -1.97
CA THR A 262 -1.75 -3.40 -3.21
C THR A 262 -0.32 -2.90 -2.99
N ARG A 263 -0.13 -1.92 -2.09
CA ARG A 263 1.19 -1.44 -1.71
C ARG A 263 2.00 -2.51 -0.99
N ILE A 264 1.45 -3.11 0.06
CA ILE A 264 2.15 -4.16 0.83
C ILE A 264 2.45 -5.37 -0.06
N GLN A 265 1.52 -5.75 -0.94
CA GLN A 265 1.73 -6.84 -1.89
C GLN A 265 2.90 -6.56 -2.84
N ALA A 266 2.92 -5.40 -3.49
CA ALA A 266 4.00 -5.04 -4.40
C ALA A 266 5.35 -4.96 -3.68
N ILE A 267 5.39 -4.38 -2.47
CA ILE A 267 6.60 -4.27 -1.66
C ILE A 267 7.10 -5.66 -1.24
N ALA A 268 6.23 -6.52 -0.71
CA ALA A 268 6.61 -7.86 -0.26
C ALA A 268 7.07 -8.75 -1.43
N LYS A 269 6.50 -8.60 -2.63
CA LYS A 269 6.98 -9.30 -3.83
C LYS A 269 8.34 -8.77 -4.30
N LEU A 270 8.56 -7.45 -4.25
CA LEU A 270 9.89 -6.88 -4.50
C LEU A 270 10.92 -7.43 -3.52
N GLN A 271 10.59 -7.42 -2.23
CA GLN A 271 11.41 -7.98 -1.16
C GLN A 271 11.75 -9.46 -1.41
N GLN A 272 10.75 -10.29 -1.70
CA GLN A 272 10.92 -11.70 -2.00
C GLN A 272 11.84 -11.92 -3.21
N SER A 273 11.61 -11.16 -4.29
CA SER A 273 12.44 -11.25 -5.49
C SER A 273 13.88 -10.83 -5.21
N LEU A 274 14.10 -9.68 -4.58
CA LEU A 274 15.42 -9.14 -4.27
C LEU A 274 16.26 -10.11 -3.46
N TYR A 275 15.68 -10.75 -2.42
CA TYR A 275 16.41 -11.69 -1.56
C TYR A 275 16.51 -13.11 -2.11
N GLY A 276 15.78 -13.44 -3.18
CA GLY A 276 15.97 -14.70 -3.89
C GLY A 276 16.83 -14.58 -5.15
N VAL A 277 17.22 -13.37 -5.57
CA VAL A 277 18.11 -13.18 -6.70
C VAL A 277 19.55 -13.44 -6.26
N ASN A 278 20.16 -14.47 -6.84
CA ASN A 278 21.61 -14.73 -6.70
C ASN A 278 22.40 -14.36 -7.97
N GLN A 279 21.69 -14.12 -9.08
CA GLN A 279 22.27 -13.76 -10.36
C GLN A 279 22.49 -12.25 -10.43
N TYR A 280 23.71 -11.82 -10.76
CA TYR A 280 24.07 -10.40 -10.84
C TYR A 280 24.11 -9.88 -12.29
N ASN A 281 24.52 -10.71 -13.25
CA ASN A 281 24.55 -10.37 -14.67
C ASN A 281 24.42 -11.62 -15.56
N SER A 282 24.11 -11.46 -16.85
CA SER A 282 24.03 -12.52 -17.87
C SER A 282 24.75 -12.11 -19.15
N LEU A 283 25.46 -13.04 -19.80
CA LEU A 283 26.27 -12.80 -21.00
C LEU A 283 25.71 -13.56 -22.22
N ASP A 284 24.67 -13.04 -22.86
CA ASP A 284 23.80 -13.84 -23.73
C ASP A 284 24.09 -13.70 -25.24
N LYS A 285 25.36 -13.66 -25.67
CA LYS A 285 25.72 -13.52 -27.12
C LYS A 285 26.25 -14.77 -27.80
N HIS A 286 26.42 -15.89 -27.09
CA HIS A 286 26.76 -17.16 -27.73
C HIS A 286 25.52 -17.78 -28.37
N THR A 287 25.69 -18.41 -29.54
CA THR A 287 24.58 -19.03 -30.27
C THR A 287 24.41 -20.51 -29.97
N ASP A 288 25.31 -21.08 -29.18
CA ASP A 288 25.35 -22.48 -28.78
C ASP A 288 26.01 -22.62 -27.39
N THR A 289 26.02 -23.84 -26.84
CA THR A 289 26.44 -24.19 -25.48
C THR A 289 27.81 -23.59 -25.13
N VAL A 290 27.91 -22.91 -23.98
CA VAL A 290 29.18 -22.41 -23.45
C VAL A 290 29.91 -23.53 -22.71
N THR A 291 31.13 -23.84 -23.14
CA THR A 291 31.92 -24.98 -22.65
C THR A 291 32.91 -24.61 -21.57
N SER A 292 33.44 -23.39 -21.59
CA SER A 292 34.49 -22.97 -20.68
C SER A 292 34.44 -21.47 -20.46
N VAL A 293 34.79 -21.05 -19.25
CA VAL A 293 34.90 -19.65 -18.85
C VAL A 293 36.19 -19.44 -18.06
N ALA A 294 36.89 -18.34 -18.33
CA ALA A 294 38.08 -17.95 -17.60
C ALA A 294 38.11 -16.44 -17.34
N PHE A 295 38.68 -16.06 -16.20
CA PHE A 295 39.00 -14.66 -15.89
C PHE A 295 40.45 -14.36 -16.24
N SER A 296 40.70 -13.14 -16.71
CA SER A 296 42.05 -12.60 -16.80
C SER A 296 42.66 -12.39 -15.41
N ARG A 297 43.99 -12.32 -15.34
CA ARG A 297 44.70 -12.21 -14.06
C ARG A 297 44.44 -10.89 -13.33
N ASP A 298 44.16 -9.82 -14.05
CA ASP A 298 43.73 -8.55 -13.46
C ASP A 298 42.26 -8.58 -13.02
N GLY A 299 41.53 -9.64 -13.34
CA GLY A 299 40.11 -9.81 -13.08
C GLY A 299 39.22 -8.97 -14.00
N MET A 300 39.76 -8.10 -14.84
CA MET A 300 39.00 -7.09 -15.58
C MET A 300 38.32 -7.64 -16.85
N THR A 301 38.77 -8.80 -17.34
CA THR A 301 38.31 -9.43 -18.57
C THR A 301 37.82 -10.86 -18.31
N ILE A 302 36.67 -11.20 -18.88
CA ILE A 302 36.11 -12.55 -18.91
C ILE A 302 36.26 -13.08 -20.33
N ALA A 303 36.68 -14.33 -20.48
CA ALA A 303 36.65 -15.04 -21.75
C ALA A 303 35.72 -16.25 -21.65
N SER A 304 34.84 -16.41 -22.62
CA SER A 304 33.94 -17.55 -22.75
C SER A 304 34.17 -18.29 -24.06
N ALA A 305 34.20 -19.62 -24.00
CA ALA A 305 34.32 -20.52 -25.15
C ALA A 305 33.01 -21.27 -25.38
N SER A 306 32.63 -21.54 -26.63
CA SER A 306 31.34 -22.16 -26.96
C SER A 306 31.42 -23.18 -28.10
N TRP A 307 30.36 -23.97 -28.23
CA TRP A 307 30.08 -24.85 -29.37
C TRP A 307 29.80 -24.10 -30.67
N ASP A 308 29.62 -22.77 -30.60
CA ASP A 308 29.52 -21.91 -31.80
C ASP A 308 30.86 -21.70 -32.52
N ASN A 309 31.90 -22.46 -32.15
CA ASN A 309 33.28 -22.41 -32.65
C ASN A 309 34.03 -21.12 -32.31
N THR A 310 33.47 -20.28 -31.42
CA THR A 310 34.07 -18.99 -31.06
C THR A 310 34.47 -18.91 -29.60
N VAL A 311 35.39 -17.97 -29.34
CA VAL A 311 35.65 -17.43 -28.01
C VAL A 311 35.20 -15.98 -28.00
N LYS A 312 34.51 -15.54 -26.95
CA LYS A 312 34.12 -14.14 -26.76
C LYS A 312 34.81 -13.56 -25.53
N LEU A 313 35.28 -12.32 -25.66
CA LEU A 313 35.87 -11.55 -24.57
C LEU A 313 34.88 -10.50 -24.09
N TRP A 314 34.86 -10.30 -22.78
CA TRP A 314 33.95 -9.41 -22.08
C TRP A 314 34.72 -8.65 -21.02
N ASN A 315 34.27 -7.46 -20.66
CA ASN A 315 34.73 -6.83 -19.42
C ASN A 315 33.91 -7.32 -18.21
N LEU A 316 34.32 -6.96 -17.00
CA LEU A 316 33.58 -7.28 -15.76
C LEU A 316 32.13 -6.79 -15.76
N GLN A 317 31.85 -5.67 -16.44
CA GLN A 317 30.50 -5.12 -16.55
C GLN A 317 29.61 -5.93 -17.50
N GLY A 318 30.15 -6.91 -18.24
CA GLY A 318 29.43 -7.76 -19.18
C GLY A 318 29.36 -7.23 -20.61
N LYS A 319 30.07 -6.13 -20.92
CA LYS A 319 30.19 -5.59 -22.27
C LYS A 319 31.09 -6.48 -23.11
N HIS A 320 30.57 -6.89 -24.27
CA HIS A 320 31.33 -7.61 -25.29
C HIS A 320 32.46 -6.74 -25.86
N LEU A 321 33.69 -7.28 -25.86
CA LEU A 321 34.90 -6.60 -26.34
C LEU A 321 35.30 -7.12 -27.72
N HIS A 322 35.53 -8.43 -27.85
CA HIS A 322 36.03 -9.06 -29.07
C HIS A 322 35.47 -10.49 -29.25
N THR A 323 35.45 -10.98 -30.49
CA THR A 323 35.14 -12.39 -30.81
C THR A 323 36.32 -12.98 -31.56
N LEU A 324 36.84 -14.10 -31.06
CA LEU A 324 37.93 -14.87 -31.65
C LEU A 324 37.31 -15.95 -32.55
N THR A 325 37.57 -15.84 -33.84
CA THR A 325 37.09 -16.80 -34.86
C THR A 325 38.30 -17.44 -35.52
N GLY A 326 38.38 -18.77 -35.52
CA GLY A 326 39.43 -19.50 -36.23
C GLY A 326 39.50 -21.00 -35.96
N HIS A 327 38.81 -21.51 -34.94
CA HIS A 327 38.57 -22.95 -34.80
C HIS A 327 37.50 -23.40 -35.80
N SER A 328 37.66 -24.60 -36.37
CA SER A 328 36.70 -25.18 -37.32
C SER A 328 35.61 -26.03 -36.66
N GLU A 329 35.81 -26.36 -35.39
CA GLU A 329 34.95 -27.21 -34.55
C GLU A 329 34.82 -26.63 -33.14
N PRO A 330 33.87 -27.11 -32.31
CA PRO A 330 33.58 -26.58 -30.98
C PRO A 330 34.81 -26.38 -30.09
N VAL A 331 34.90 -25.21 -29.45
CA VAL A 331 35.95 -24.91 -28.48
C VAL A 331 35.60 -25.59 -27.17
N THR A 332 36.53 -26.34 -26.59
CA THR A 332 36.31 -27.21 -25.43
C THR A 332 36.81 -26.61 -24.12
N SER A 333 37.94 -25.89 -24.15
CA SER A 333 38.59 -25.35 -22.96
C SER A 333 39.33 -24.05 -23.30
N LEU A 334 39.41 -23.15 -22.33
CA LEU A 334 40.06 -21.86 -22.47
C LEU A 334 40.80 -21.45 -21.20
N VAL A 335 41.97 -20.84 -21.36
CA VAL A 335 42.77 -20.33 -20.23
C VAL A 335 43.55 -19.07 -20.63
N PHE A 336 43.74 -18.17 -19.67
CA PHE A 336 44.63 -17.00 -19.81
C PHE A 336 46.07 -17.35 -19.41
N SER A 337 47.04 -16.76 -20.10
CA SER A 337 48.43 -16.76 -19.68
C SER A 337 48.63 -15.99 -18.37
N ARG A 338 49.77 -16.23 -17.72
CA ARG A 338 50.10 -15.59 -16.44
C ARG A 338 50.21 -14.07 -16.52
N ASP A 339 50.59 -13.51 -17.65
CA ASP A 339 50.62 -12.07 -17.88
C ASP A 339 49.26 -11.49 -18.28
N GLY A 340 48.24 -12.34 -18.51
CA GLY A 340 46.91 -11.96 -18.96
C GLY A 340 46.85 -11.46 -20.41
N MET A 341 47.97 -11.46 -21.13
CA MET A 341 48.07 -10.90 -22.49
C MET A 341 47.76 -11.91 -23.59
N THR A 342 47.83 -13.20 -23.27
CA THR A 342 47.61 -14.31 -24.20
C THR A 342 46.46 -15.17 -23.72
N ILE A 343 45.63 -15.61 -24.67
CA ILE A 343 44.53 -16.54 -24.44
C ILE A 343 44.87 -17.82 -25.19
N ALA A 344 44.70 -18.96 -24.56
CA ALA A 344 44.87 -20.26 -25.18
C ALA A 344 43.52 -20.98 -25.22
N SER A 345 43.12 -21.47 -26.40
CA SER A 345 41.86 -22.19 -26.61
C SER A 345 42.11 -23.58 -27.21
N ALA A 346 41.48 -24.60 -26.65
CA ALA A 346 41.47 -25.97 -27.17
C ALA A 346 40.15 -26.23 -27.90
N SER A 347 40.20 -27.05 -28.95
CA SER A 347 39.02 -27.40 -29.74
C SER A 347 38.96 -28.88 -30.10
N ARG A 348 37.77 -29.30 -30.51
CA ARG A 348 37.51 -30.59 -31.17
C ARG A 348 38.20 -30.71 -32.54
N ASP A 349 38.72 -29.63 -33.12
CA ASP A 349 39.52 -29.69 -34.35
C ASP A 349 40.93 -30.28 -34.16
N ASN A 350 41.22 -30.81 -32.95
CA ASN A 350 42.49 -31.41 -32.53
C ASN A 350 43.63 -30.40 -32.36
N THR A 351 43.33 -29.10 -32.38
CA THR A 351 44.34 -28.04 -32.24
C THR A 351 44.14 -27.24 -30.96
N VAL A 352 45.22 -26.55 -30.55
CA VAL A 352 45.17 -25.48 -29.57
C VAL A 352 45.65 -24.20 -30.23
N LYS A 353 44.91 -23.10 -30.08
CA LYS A 353 45.27 -21.80 -30.64
C LYS A 353 45.63 -20.82 -29.54
N LEU A 354 46.68 -20.03 -29.76
CA LEU A 354 47.09 -18.92 -28.92
C LEU A 354 46.67 -17.60 -29.56
N TRP A 355 46.10 -16.70 -28.78
CA TRP A 355 45.53 -15.43 -29.23
C TRP A 355 46.06 -14.29 -28.37
N ASN A 356 46.17 -13.09 -28.93
CA ASN A 356 46.29 -11.89 -28.11
C ASN A 356 44.90 -11.33 -27.73
N LEU A 357 44.86 -10.35 -26.81
CA LEU A 357 43.62 -9.71 -26.36
C LEU A 357 42.87 -8.95 -27.47
N GLN A 358 43.54 -8.55 -28.55
CA GLN A 358 42.93 -7.92 -29.73
C GLN A 358 42.32 -8.95 -30.71
N GLY A 359 42.43 -10.24 -30.39
CA GLY A 359 41.86 -11.35 -31.12
C GLY A 359 42.63 -11.82 -32.35
N LYS A 360 43.92 -11.47 -32.43
CA LYS A 360 44.84 -11.99 -33.44
C LYS A 360 45.40 -13.34 -32.99
N GLU A 361 45.34 -14.33 -33.87
CA GLU A 361 46.02 -15.62 -33.68
C GLU A 361 47.55 -15.43 -33.72
N LEU A 362 48.23 -15.96 -32.70
CA LEU A 362 49.69 -15.94 -32.52
C LEU A 362 50.32 -17.24 -33.01
N HIS A 363 49.81 -18.38 -32.52
CA HIS A 363 50.32 -19.72 -32.84
C HIS A 363 49.20 -20.77 -32.82
N THR A 364 49.33 -21.79 -33.67
CA THR A 364 48.50 -23.01 -33.63
C THR A 364 49.38 -24.21 -33.27
N LEU A 365 48.97 -24.95 -32.24
CA LEU A 365 49.60 -26.19 -31.77
C LEU A 365 48.90 -27.37 -32.43
N THR A 366 49.65 -28.15 -33.21
CA THR A 366 49.18 -29.36 -33.90
C THR A 366 50.00 -30.56 -33.48
N GLY A 367 49.35 -31.65 -33.06
CA GLY A 367 50.04 -32.90 -32.74
C GLY A 367 49.22 -33.93 -31.97
N HIS A 368 48.05 -33.56 -31.43
CA HIS A 368 47.07 -34.52 -30.93
C HIS A 368 46.34 -35.21 -32.08
N SER A 369 46.04 -36.51 -31.93
CA SER A 369 45.32 -37.29 -32.95
C SER A 369 43.81 -37.33 -32.72
N ALA A 370 43.32 -36.70 -31.66
CA ALA A 370 41.91 -36.60 -31.31
C ALA A 370 41.64 -35.31 -30.51
N HIS A 371 40.37 -35.06 -30.18
CA HIS A 371 39.89 -33.82 -29.58
C HIS A 371 40.71 -33.43 -28.34
N VAL A 372 41.10 -32.16 -28.26
CA VAL A 372 41.76 -31.61 -27.08
C VAL A 372 40.66 -31.26 -26.08
N THR A 373 40.72 -31.83 -24.88
CA THR A 373 39.66 -31.73 -23.86
C THR A 373 39.92 -30.63 -22.84
N SER A 374 41.19 -30.42 -22.49
CA SER A 374 41.60 -29.48 -21.45
C SER A 374 42.99 -28.92 -21.75
N LEU A 375 43.24 -27.68 -21.35
CA LEU A 375 44.58 -27.10 -21.40
C LEU A 375 44.87 -26.24 -20.17
N THR A 376 46.14 -26.10 -19.81
CA THR A 376 46.58 -25.15 -18.78
C THR A 376 48.02 -24.67 -19.01
N PHE A 377 48.32 -23.47 -18.51
CA PHE A 377 49.68 -22.96 -18.47
C PHE A 377 50.39 -23.42 -17.19
N SER A 378 51.69 -23.66 -17.29
CA SER A 378 52.54 -23.81 -16.11
C SER A 378 52.54 -22.53 -15.26
N PRO A 379 52.79 -22.60 -13.95
CA PRO A 379 52.83 -21.43 -13.09
C PRO A 379 53.87 -20.39 -13.51
N ASP A 380 54.94 -20.76 -14.20
CA ASP A 380 55.92 -19.82 -14.77
C ASP A 380 55.48 -19.20 -16.10
N GLY A 381 54.39 -19.70 -16.71
CA GLY A 381 53.83 -19.25 -17.98
C GLY A 381 54.62 -19.69 -19.22
N MET A 382 55.68 -20.49 -19.07
CA MET A 382 56.58 -20.88 -20.17
C MET A 382 56.16 -22.16 -20.89
N THR A 383 55.34 -22.98 -20.24
CA THR A 383 54.89 -24.29 -20.74
C THR A 383 53.37 -24.33 -20.83
N ILE A 384 52.85 -24.94 -21.88
CA ILE A 384 51.43 -25.26 -22.03
C ILE A 384 51.29 -26.77 -21.92
N ALA A 385 50.34 -27.24 -21.13
CA ALA A 385 49.99 -28.65 -21.06
C ALA A 385 48.59 -28.86 -21.65
N THR A 386 48.42 -29.89 -22.47
CA THR A 386 47.17 -30.19 -23.19
C THR A 386 46.78 -31.64 -22.98
N ALA A 387 45.52 -31.91 -22.68
CA ALA A 387 44.95 -33.24 -22.56
C ALA A 387 44.06 -33.53 -23.75
N SER A 388 44.05 -34.80 -24.19
CA SER A 388 43.26 -35.21 -25.35
C SER A 388 42.58 -36.55 -25.13
N LEU A 389 41.54 -36.77 -25.94
CA LEU A 389 40.91 -38.08 -26.11
C LEU A 389 41.87 -39.12 -26.74
N ASP A 390 43.03 -38.73 -27.26
CA ASP A 390 44.06 -39.68 -27.71
C ASP A 390 44.76 -40.44 -26.57
N LYS A 391 44.31 -40.23 -25.32
CA LYS A 391 44.80 -40.83 -24.07
C LYS A 391 46.14 -40.26 -23.60
N THR A 392 46.61 -39.19 -24.23
CA THR A 392 47.89 -38.55 -23.90
C THR A 392 47.70 -37.15 -23.33
N VAL A 393 48.74 -36.71 -22.61
CA VAL A 393 48.93 -35.29 -22.28
C VAL A 393 50.22 -34.82 -22.92
N LYS A 394 50.20 -33.70 -23.63
CA LYS A 394 51.38 -33.11 -24.28
C LYS A 394 51.79 -31.82 -23.60
N LEU A 395 53.09 -31.62 -23.45
CA LEU A 395 53.70 -30.38 -22.98
C LEU A 395 54.31 -29.64 -24.15
N TRP A 396 54.08 -28.33 -24.24
CA TRP A 396 54.50 -27.47 -25.34
C TRP A 396 55.20 -26.24 -24.78
N ASN A 397 56.14 -25.68 -25.54
CA ASN A 397 56.59 -24.31 -25.29
C ASN A 397 55.68 -23.29 -25.99
N LEU A 398 55.86 -22.00 -25.68
CA LEU A 398 55.07 -20.91 -26.27
C LEU A 398 55.25 -20.76 -27.79
N GLN A 399 56.34 -21.28 -28.36
CA GLN A 399 56.60 -21.29 -29.81
C GLN A 399 55.93 -22.48 -30.53
N GLY A 400 55.21 -23.32 -29.79
CA GLY A 400 54.46 -24.47 -30.29
C GLY A 400 55.27 -25.73 -30.57
N LYS A 401 56.47 -25.83 -30.02
CA LYS A 401 57.26 -27.06 -30.02
C LYS A 401 56.81 -27.98 -28.89
N GLU A 402 56.55 -29.24 -29.22
CA GLU A 402 56.32 -30.31 -28.24
C GLU A 402 57.60 -30.60 -27.43
N LEU A 403 57.47 -30.59 -26.10
CA LEU A 403 58.54 -30.87 -25.13
C LEU A 403 58.49 -32.33 -24.66
N HIS A 404 57.32 -32.80 -24.21
CA HIS A 404 57.12 -34.14 -23.68
C HIS A 404 55.69 -34.65 -23.97
N THR A 405 55.56 -35.95 -24.20
CA THR A 405 54.26 -36.66 -24.24
C THR A 405 54.16 -37.59 -23.04
N LEU A 406 53.09 -37.45 -22.26
CA LEU A 406 52.74 -38.29 -21.12
C LEU A 406 51.80 -39.40 -21.58
N THR A 407 52.22 -40.65 -21.41
CA THR A 407 51.43 -41.84 -21.75
C THR A 407 51.27 -42.74 -20.53
N GLY A 408 50.05 -43.18 -20.23
CA GLY A 408 49.80 -44.15 -19.16
C GLY A 408 48.34 -44.25 -18.68
N HIS A 409 47.45 -43.36 -19.13
CA HIS A 409 46.01 -43.56 -18.99
C HIS A 409 45.50 -44.63 -19.97
N SER A 410 44.55 -45.45 -19.53
CA SER A 410 43.96 -46.52 -20.36
C SER A 410 42.78 -46.02 -21.21
N ALA A 411 42.20 -44.88 -20.82
CA ALA A 411 41.09 -44.20 -21.47
C ALA A 411 41.39 -42.71 -21.73
N HIS A 412 40.38 -41.97 -22.20
CA HIS A 412 40.50 -40.57 -22.56
C HIS A 412 40.83 -39.67 -21.36
N VAL A 413 41.73 -38.70 -21.55
CA VAL A 413 42.07 -37.71 -20.53
C VAL A 413 41.10 -36.55 -20.62
N THR A 414 40.45 -36.21 -19.52
CA THR A 414 39.33 -35.25 -19.46
C THR A 414 39.76 -33.88 -18.95
N SER A 415 40.65 -33.83 -17.97
CA SER A 415 41.11 -32.60 -17.32
C SER A 415 42.56 -32.72 -16.90
N LEU A 416 43.27 -31.59 -16.84
CA LEU A 416 44.63 -31.53 -16.32
C LEU A 416 44.89 -30.22 -15.55
N THR A 417 45.82 -30.24 -14.60
CA THR A 417 46.28 -29.02 -13.92
C THR A 417 47.71 -29.16 -13.41
N PHE A 418 48.41 -28.03 -13.27
CA PHE A 418 49.72 -27.97 -12.63
C PHE A 418 49.58 -27.73 -11.13
N SER A 419 50.49 -28.28 -10.35
CA SER A 419 50.70 -27.86 -8.96
C SER A 419 51.15 -26.39 -8.92
N PRO A 420 50.87 -25.63 -7.84
CA PRO A 420 51.25 -24.22 -7.73
C PRO A 420 52.76 -23.94 -7.86
N ASP A 421 53.60 -24.92 -7.51
CA ASP A 421 55.06 -24.88 -7.67
C ASP A 421 55.53 -25.23 -9.10
N GLY A 422 54.63 -25.72 -9.95
CA GLY A 422 54.88 -26.10 -11.34
C GLY A 422 55.63 -27.42 -11.52
N MET A 423 55.94 -28.15 -10.45
CA MET A 423 56.77 -29.36 -10.51
C MET A 423 55.97 -30.63 -10.81
N THR A 424 54.67 -30.61 -10.53
CA THR A 424 53.76 -31.76 -10.67
C THR A 424 52.61 -31.43 -11.61
N ILE A 425 52.23 -32.39 -12.43
CA ILE A 425 51.02 -32.34 -13.26
C ILE A 425 50.04 -33.37 -12.72
N ALA A 426 48.78 -32.98 -12.54
CA ALA A 426 47.72 -33.90 -12.20
C ALA A 426 46.75 -34.04 -13.38
N THR A 427 46.35 -35.27 -13.71
CA THR A 427 45.52 -35.59 -14.87
C THR A 427 44.33 -36.47 -14.46
N ALA A 428 43.13 -36.16 -14.94
CA ALA A 428 41.91 -36.93 -14.73
C ALA A 428 41.54 -37.65 -16.02
N SER A 429 40.96 -38.84 -15.88
CA SER A 429 40.65 -39.71 -17.01
C SER A 429 39.34 -40.45 -16.81
N LEU A 430 38.76 -40.87 -17.94
CA LEU A 430 37.63 -41.79 -17.98
C LEU A 430 37.98 -43.21 -17.50
N ASP A 431 39.24 -43.49 -17.16
CA ASP A 431 39.65 -44.74 -16.51
C ASP A 431 39.37 -44.77 -14.99
N ASN A 432 38.63 -43.77 -14.50
CA ASN A 432 38.22 -43.57 -13.10
C ASN A 432 39.39 -43.22 -12.17
N THR A 433 40.54 -42.81 -12.72
CA THR A 433 41.73 -42.44 -11.93
C THR A 433 42.17 -41.00 -12.14
N VAL A 434 42.85 -40.48 -11.13
CA VAL A 434 43.69 -39.28 -11.27
C VAL A 434 45.15 -39.71 -11.17
N LYS A 435 46.02 -39.25 -12.08
CA LYS A 435 47.45 -39.54 -12.05
C LYS A 435 48.26 -38.28 -11.80
N LEU A 436 49.33 -38.42 -11.03
CA LEU A 436 50.33 -37.37 -10.79
C LEU A 436 51.60 -37.67 -11.56
N TRP A 437 52.17 -36.67 -12.21
CA TRP A 437 53.35 -36.78 -13.07
C TRP A 437 54.36 -35.72 -12.71
N ASN A 438 55.64 -36.00 -12.92
CA ASN A 438 56.65 -34.94 -12.98
C ASN A 438 56.75 -34.37 -14.41
N LEU A 439 57.49 -33.28 -14.55
CA LEU A 439 57.71 -32.60 -15.85
C LEU A 439 58.46 -33.46 -16.89
N GLN A 440 59.22 -34.47 -16.45
CA GLN A 440 59.92 -35.41 -17.33
C GLN A 440 59.01 -36.56 -17.80
N GLY A 441 57.75 -36.58 -17.37
CA GLY A 441 56.73 -37.54 -17.73
C GLY A 441 56.76 -38.88 -17.01
N LYS A 442 57.44 -38.94 -15.86
CA LYS A 442 57.35 -40.06 -14.93
C LYS A 442 56.08 -39.94 -14.08
N GLU A 443 55.32 -41.02 -14.02
CA GLU A 443 54.19 -41.16 -13.09
C GLU A 443 54.71 -41.24 -11.64
N LEU A 444 54.18 -40.37 -10.77
CA LEU A 444 54.49 -40.31 -9.34
C LEU A 444 53.50 -41.13 -8.52
N HIS A 445 52.20 -40.90 -8.72
CA HIS A 445 51.12 -41.56 -7.98
C HIS A 445 49.88 -41.75 -8.85
N THR A 446 49.12 -42.84 -8.61
CA THR A 446 47.77 -43.05 -9.15
C THR A 446 46.75 -43.01 -8.00
N LEU A 447 45.80 -42.09 -8.08
CA LEU A 447 44.68 -41.93 -7.15
C LEU A 447 43.51 -42.81 -7.60
N LYS A 448 43.22 -43.85 -6.83
CA LYS A 448 42.09 -44.77 -7.07
C LYS A 448 41.05 -44.62 -5.96
N GLY A 449 39.79 -44.43 -6.33
CA GLY A 449 38.69 -44.40 -5.35
C GLY A 449 37.37 -43.80 -5.85
N HIS A 450 37.34 -43.21 -7.05
CA HIS A 450 36.07 -42.92 -7.75
C HIS A 450 35.49 -44.19 -8.35
N SER A 451 34.15 -44.30 -8.35
CA SER A 451 33.43 -45.46 -8.91
C SER A 451 32.98 -45.26 -10.35
N ALA A 452 33.19 -44.06 -10.90
CA ALA A 452 32.88 -43.69 -12.28
C ALA A 452 33.96 -42.73 -12.82
N HIS A 453 33.74 -42.20 -14.01
CA HIS A 453 34.68 -41.36 -14.75
C HIS A 453 35.02 -40.08 -13.99
N VAL A 454 36.30 -39.70 -13.99
CA VAL A 454 36.74 -38.43 -13.41
C VAL A 454 36.69 -37.35 -14.48
N THR A 455 35.93 -36.29 -14.24
CA THR A 455 35.57 -35.28 -15.25
C THR A 455 36.42 -34.01 -15.12
N SER A 456 36.74 -33.59 -13.89
CA SER A 456 37.49 -32.37 -13.61
C SER A 456 38.40 -32.55 -12.40
N LEU A 457 39.51 -31.82 -12.36
CA LEU A 457 40.36 -31.75 -11.17
C LEU A 457 41.01 -30.38 -10.96
N THR A 458 41.34 -30.06 -9.71
CA THR A 458 42.09 -28.83 -9.36
C THR A 458 43.01 -29.06 -8.16
N PHE A 459 44.12 -28.35 -8.10
CA PHE A 459 44.93 -28.22 -6.88
C PHE A 459 44.36 -27.14 -5.97
N SER A 460 44.56 -27.30 -4.66
CA SER A 460 44.43 -26.22 -3.70
C SER A 460 45.53 -25.16 -3.90
N PRO A 461 45.31 -23.90 -3.49
CA PRO A 461 46.31 -22.84 -3.65
C PRO A 461 47.65 -23.10 -2.96
N ASP A 462 47.66 -23.87 -1.87
CA ASP A 462 48.85 -24.30 -1.15
C ASP A 462 49.56 -25.51 -1.79
N GLY A 463 48.93 -26.14 -2.80
CA GLY A 463 49.44 -27.31 -3.52
C GLY A 463 49.37 -28.63 -2.75
N MET A 464 48.81 -28.65 -1.53
CA MET A 464 48.83 -29.84 -0.66
C MET A 464 47.64 -30.77 -0.89
N THR A 465 46.55 -30.24 -1.45
CA THR A 465 45.28 -30.95 -1.66
C THR A 465 44.89 -30.94 -3.12
N ILE A 466 44.30 -32.04 -3.60
CA ILE A 466 43.71 -32.16 -4.92
C ILE A 466 42.21 -32.38 -4.74
N ALA A 467 41.38 -31.66 -5.47
CA ALA A 467 39.95 -31.94 -5.59
C ALA A 467 39.66 -32.58 -6.95
N SER A 468 38.92 -33.67 -6.98
CA SER A 468 38.46 -34.32 -8.21
C SER A 468 36.94 -34.47 -8.23
N ALA A 469 36.32 -34.10 -9.35
CA ALA A 469 34.90 -34.29 -9.63
C ALA A 469 34.69 -35.52 -10.52
N SER A 470 33.57 -36.22 -10.31
CA SER A 470 33.30 -37.50 -10.96
C SER A 470 31.82 -37.69 -11.30
N ASP A 471 31.59 -38.56 -12.29
CA ASP A 471 30.28 -39.05 -12.68
C ASP A 471 29.60 -39.92 -11.60
N ASP A 472 30.30 -40.23 -10.50
CA ASP A 472 29.73 -40.89 -9.33
C ASP A 472 28.96 -39.94 -8.38
N ASN A 473 28.67 -38.72 -8.84
CA ASN A 473 27.98 -37.64 -8.13
C ASN A 473 28.77 -37.08 -6.93
N THR A 474 30.08 -37.35 -6.83
CA THR A 474 30.91 -36.90 -5.71
C THR A 474 32.08 -36.03 -6.13
N VAL A 475 32.52 -35.19 -5.21
CA VAL A 475 33.86 -34.60 -5.24
C VAL A 475 34.72 -35.25 -4.16
N LYS A 476 35.95 -35.65 -4.50
CA LYS A 476 36.91 -36.20 -3.53
C LYS A 476 38.09 -35.29 -3.35
N LEU A 477 38.50 -35.12 -2.10
CA LEU A 477 39.72 -34.42 -1.71
C LEU A 477 40.83 -35.42 -1.41
N TRP A 478 42.03 -35.20 -1.93
CA TRP A 478 43.17 -36.09 -1.81
C TRP A 478 44.39 -35.32 -1.33
N ASN A 479 45.27 -35.98 -0.59
CA ASN A 479 46.63 -35.48 -0.42
C ASN A 479 47.55 -35.94 -1.58
N LEU A 480 48.76 -35.39 -1.65
CA LEU A 480 49.75 -35.72 -2.68
C LEU A 480 50.23 -37.18 -2.67
N GLN A 481 50.14 -37.86 -1.52
CA GLN A 481 50.46 -39.30 -1.39
C GLN A 481 49.32 -40.21 -1.87
N GLY A 482 48.19 -39.62 -2.23
CA GLY A 482 47.03 -40.28 -2.81
C GLY A 482 46.04 -40.90 -1.84
N LYS A 483 46.06 -40.46 -0.59
CA LYS A 483 45.05 -40.78 0.41
C LYS A 483 43.84 -39.86 0.25
N PRO A 484 42.60 -40.38 0.21
CA PRO A 484 41.40 -39.55 0.25
C PRO A 484 41.24 -38.93 1.65
N LEU A 485 41.09 -37.60 1.70
CA LEU A 485 40.85 -36.81 2.90
C LEU A 485 39.36 -36.73 3.22
N HIS A 486 38.55 -36.26 2.26
CA HIS A 486 37.09 -36.11 2.39
C HIS A 486 36.39 -36.49 1.08
N THR A 487 35.12 -36.92 1.18
CA THR A 487 34.22 -37.11 0.04
C THR A 487 32.99 -36.23 0.23
N LEU A 488 32.81 -35.26 -0.67
CA LEU A 488 31.68 -34.33 -0.69
C LEU A 488 30.50 -35.04 -1.36
N LYS A 489 29.45 -35.30 -0.59
CA LYS A 489 28.21 -35.95 -1.06
C LYS A 489 27.05 -34.99 -0.89
N GLY A 490 26.30 -34.74 -1.96
CA GLY A 490 25.10 -33.92 -1.91
C GLY A 490 24.53 -33.53 -3.27
N HIS A 491 25.30 -33.67 -4.36
CA HIS A 491 24.75 -33.59 -5.71
C HIS A 491 23.92 -34.83 -6.06
N SER A 492 22.83 -34.64 -6.79
CA SER A 492 21.92 -35.72 -7.21
C SER A 492 22.22 -36.28 -8.60
N ALA A 493 23.18 -35.68 -9.30
CA ALA A 493 23.61 -36.03 -10.66
C ALA A 493 25.14 -35.88 -10.80
N PRO A 494 25.75 -36.28 -11.94
CA PRO A 494 27.19 -36.20 -12.19
C PRO A 494 27.78 -34.83 -11.91
N VAL A 495 28.91 -34.80 -11.20
CA VAL A 495 29.67 -33.56 -10.96
C VAL A 495 30.70 -33.41 -12.07
N ILE A 496 30.65 -32.29 -12.77
CA ILE A 496 31.39 -32.10 -14.03
C ILE A 496 32.51 -31.06 -13.94
N SER A 497 32.52 -30.22 -12.92
CA SER A 497 33.55 -29.19 -12.72
C SER A 497 33.74 -28.91 -11.24
N VAL A 498 34.98 -28.69 -10.83
CA VAL A 498 35.36 -28.35 -9.45
C VAL A 498 36.47 -27.32 -9.42
N THR A 499 36.36 -26.34 -8.54
CA THR A 499 37.38 -25.30 -8.33
C THR A 499 37.54 -24.96 -6.85
N PHE A 500 38.75 -24.57 -6.44
CA PHE A 500 38.99 -23.95 -5.13
C PHE A 500 38.80 -22.44 -5.19
N SER A 501 38.40 -21.86 -4.06
CA SER A 501 38.57 -20.44 -3.79
C SER A 501 40.06 -20.10 -3.62
N ARG A 502 40.42 -18.83 -3.77
CA ARG A 502 41.83 -18.39 -3.73
C ARG A 502 42.47 -18.53 -2.35
N ASP A 503 41.70 -18.41 -1.28
CA ASP A 503 42.14 -18.69 0.09
C ASP A 503 42.24 -20.20 0.39
N GLY A 504 41.76 -21.05 -0.51
CA GLY A 504 41.75 -22.50 -0.38
C GLY A 504 40.71 -23.05 0.61
N MET A 505 39.90 -22.18 1.21
CA MET A 505 38.97 -22.56 2.28
C MET A 505 37.62 -23.07 1.76
N THR A 506 37.26 -22.72 0.52
CA THR A 506 35.99 -23.06 -0.10
C THR A 506 36.19 -23.80 -1.41
N ILE A 507 35.30 -24.75 -1.68
CA ILE A 507 35.26 -25.50 -2.93
C ILE A 507 33.93 -25.21 -3.61
N ALA A 508 33.94 -24.93 -4.91
CA ALA A 508 32.73 -24.86 -5.72
C ALA A 508 32.68 -26.08 -6.64
N SER A 509 31.52 -26.74 -6.71
CA SER A 509 31.25 -27.84 -7.62
C SER A 509 30.03 -27.56 -8.47
N ALA A 510 30.11 -27.85 -9.77
CA ALA A 510 29.01 -27.75 -10.71
C ALA A 510 28.58 -29.14 -11.18
N SER A 511 27.27 -29.33 -11.29
CA SER A 511 26.65 -30.63 -11.53
C SER A 511 25.56 -30.57 -12.60
N TRP A 512 25.23 -31.74 -13.15
CA TRP A 512 24.08 -31.93 -14.04
C TRP A 512 22.72 -31.83 -13.34
N ASP A 513 22.70 -31.62 -12.02
CA ASP A 513 21.47 -31.34 -11.27
C ASP A 513 21.01 -29.87 -11.34
N ASN A 514 21.61 -29.10 -12.25
CA ASN A 514 21.36 -27.69 -12.50
C ASN A 514 21.80 -26.75 -11.34
N THR A 515 22.66 -27.23 -10.43
CA THR A 515 23.14 -26.44 -9.29
C THR A 515 24.67 -26.32 -9.20
N VAL A 516 25.11 -25.20 -8.62
CA VAL A 516 26.49 -25.07 -8.09
C VAL A 516 26.41 -25.20 -6.58
N LYS A 517 27.24 -26.05 -5.97
CA LYS A 517 27.34 -26.16 -4.51
C LYS A 517 28.68 -25.63 -4.02
N LEU A 518 28.64 -24.92 -2.90
CA LEU A 518 29.80 -24.43 -2.17
C LEU A 518 30.04 -25.29 -0.94
N TRP A 519 31.29 -25.65 -0.66
CA TRP A 519 31.66 -26.58 0.40
C TRP A 519 32.84 -26.06 1.22
N THR A 520 32.89 -26.45 2.49
CA THR A 520 34.11 -26.39 3.29
C THR A 520 35.04 -27.58 2.97
N LEU A 521 36.32 -27.45 3.32
CA LEU A 521 37.30 -28.55 3.24
C LEU A 521 36.91 -29.79 4.04
N GLU A 522 36.14 -29.61 5.12
CA GLU A 522 35.65 -30.69 6.00
C GLU A 522 34.45 -31.45 5.40
N GLY A 523 33.89 -30.91 4.31
CA GLY A 523 32.79 -31.50 3.57
C GLY A 523 31.40 -31.03 3.96
N LYS A 524 31.30 -29.90 4.66
CA LYS A 524 30.01 -29.24 4.93
C LYS A 524 29.58 -28.42 3.72
N GLU A 525 28.34 -28.61 3.27
CA GLU A 525 27.72 -27.74 2.26
C GLU A 525 27.43 -26.36 2.88
N LEU A 526 27.95 -25.30 2.26
CA LEU A 526 27.74 -23.90 2.65
C LEU A 526 26.49 -23.33 1.97
N HIS A 527 26.44 -23.43 0.63
CA HIS A 527 25.36 -22.86 -0.18
C HIS A 527 25.09 -23.72 -1.42
N THR A 528 23.82 -23.76 -1.85
CA THR A 528 23.42 -24.25 -3.18
C THR A 528 22.95 -23.06 -4.02
N LEU A 529 23.67 -22.76 -5.09
CA LEU A 529 23.31 -21.76 -6.08
C LEU A 529 22.40 -22.41 -7.13
N THR A 530 21.16 -21.93 -7.21
CA THR A 530 20.14 -22.40 -8.16
C THR A 530 19.75 -21.26 -9.11
N GLY A 531 19.54 -21.57 -10.40
CA GLY A 531 19.14 -20.58 -11.40
C GLY A 531 19.40 -20.97 -12.85
N HIS A 532 20.24 -21.98 -13.12
CA HIS A 532 20.36 -22.56 -14.46
C HIS A 532 19.17 -23.47 -14.78
N SER A 533 18.73 -23.45 -16.04
CA SER A 533 17.59 -24.23 -16.52
C SER A 533 17.99 -25.59 -17.10
N GLU A 534 19.26 -25.75 -17.46
CA GLU A 534 19.86 -26.95 -18.03
C GLU A 534 21.17 -27.31 -17.29
N PRO A 535 21.73 -28.52 -17.50
CA PRO A 535 22.94 -28.99 -16.84
C PRO A 535 24.12 -28.03 -16.96
N LEU A 536 24.84 -27.85 -15.86
CA LEU A 536 26.07 -27.05 -15.86
C LEU A 536 27.21 -27.78 -16.56
N ILE A 537 28.16 -27.00 -17.06
CA ILE A 537 29.36 -27.47 -17.78
C ILE A 537 30.65 -26.96 -17.15
N SER A 538 30.65 -25.81 -16.47
CA SER A 538 31.86 -25.27 -15.84
C SER A 538 31.55 -24.34 -14.66
N VAL A 539 32.47 -24.25 -13.71
CA VAL A 539 32.44 -23.29 -12.61
C VAL A 539 33.85 -22.78 -12.27
N THR A 540 33.99 -21.47 -12.02
CA THR A 540 35.25 -20.84 -11.64
C THR A 540 35.03 -19.69 -10.65
N PHE A 541 36.03 -19.40 -9.83
CA PHE A 541 36.04 -18.22 -8.96
C PHE A 541 36.73 -17.04 -9.65
N SER A 542 36.26 -15.83 -9.37
CA SER A 542 37.00 -14.60 -9.62
C SER A 542 38.24 -14.53 -8.73
N ARG A 543 39.21 -13.69 -9.12
CA ARG A 543 40.50 -13.58 -8.42
C ARG A 543 40.38 -13.04 -6.99
N ASP A 544 39.40 -12.20 -6.73
CA ASP A 544 39.09 -11.68 -5.39
C ASP A 544 38.28 -12.69 -4.54
N GLY A 545 37.85 -13.81 -5.12
CA GLY A 545 37.06 -14.85 -4.46
C GLY A 545 35.61 -14.45 -4.17
N MET A 546 35.19 -13.25 -4.55
CA MET A 546 33.87 -12.69 -4.23
C MET A 546 32.79 -13.11 -5.23
N THR A 547 33.20 -13.44 -6.45
CA THR A 547 32.31 -13.79 -7.55
C THR A 547 32.59 -15.21 -8.03
N ILE A 548 31.53 -15.95 -8.32
CA ILE A 548 31.60 -17.26 -8.96
C ILE A 548 31.00 -17.09 -10.35
N ALA A 549 31.64 -17.65 -11.37
CA ALA A 549 31.06 -17.74 -12.70
C ALA A 549 30.72 -19.20 -12.98
N SER A 550 29.53 -19.45 -13.54
CA SER A 550 29.14 -20.77 -13.99
C SER A 550 28.62 -20.74 -15.42
N ALA A 551 28.95 -21.76 -16.19
CA ALA A 551 28.50 -21.95 -17.56
C ALA A 551 27.58 -23.17 -17.66
N SER A 552 26.52 -23.09 -18.46
CA SER A 552 25.51 -24.15 -18.62
C SER A 552 25.12 -24.37 -20.08
N ARG A 553 24.50 -25.54 -20.34
CA ARG A 553 23.84 -25.89 -21.61
C ARG A 553 22.63 -25.02 -21.94
N ASP A 554 22.17 -24.17 -21.02
CA ASP A 554 21.16 -23.16 -21.31
C ASP A 554 21.70 -21.97 -22.14
N ASN A 555 22.92 -22.10 -22.66
CA ASN A 555 23.66 -21.10 -23.44
C ASN A 555 24.08 -19.86 -22.65
N THR A 556 23.96 -19.87 -21.31
CA THR A 556 24.28 -18.72 -20.45
C THR A 556 25.53 -18.95 -19.60
N VAL A 557 26.19 -17.83 -19.28
CA VAL A 557 27.14 -17.74 -18.16
C VAL A 557 26.50 -16.87 -17.08
N LYS A 558 26.35 -17.42 -15.88
CA LYS A 558 25.80 -16.70 -14.73
C LYS A 558 26.93 -16.33 -13.77
N LEU A 559 26.90 -15.09 -13.30
CA LEU A 559 27.77 -14.59 -12.24
C LEU A 559 26.99 -14.56 -10.92
N TRP A 560 27.58 -15.15 -9.89
CA TRP A 560 27.02 -15.29 -8.55
C TRP A 560 27.93 -14.57 -7.55
N ASN A 561 27.37 -13.97 -6.51
CA ASN A 561 28.16 -13.59 -5.35
C ASN A 561 28.26 -14.78 -4.37
N HIS A 562 29.28 -14.79 -3.51
CA HIS A 562 29.39 -15.80 -2.43
C HIS A 562 28.34 -15.58 -1.31
N GLN A 563 27.54 -14.51 -1.36
CA GLN A 563 26.76 -14.05 -0.21
C GLN A 563 25.28 -14.43 -0.20
N GLY A 564 24.59 -14.62 -1.32
CA GLY A 564 23.20 -15.12 -1.36
C GLY A 564 22.26 -14.56 -0.27
N GLN A 565 22.24 -13.24 -0.06
CA GLN A 565 21.71 -12.65 1.17
C GLN A 565 20.23 -12.28 1.11
N LEU A 566 19.44 -13.00 1.91
CA LEU A 566 18.33 -12.49 2.73
C LEU A 566 18.90 -11.40 3.68
N LEU A 567 18.29 -10.20 3.76
CA LEU A 567 18.87 -9.00 4.41
C LEU A 567 19.78 -9.33 5.59
N HIS A 568 19.18 -9.85 6.67
CA HIS A 568 19.88 -10.26 7.87
C HIS A 568 19.10 -11.39 8.54
N THR A 569 19.67 -12.59 8.51
CA THR A 569 19.35 -13.61 9.51
C THR A 569 20.20 -13.30 10.73
N LEU A 570 19.57 -12.91 11.84
CA LEU A 570 20.24 -12.70 13.12
C LEU A 570 20.61 -14.06 13.73
N SER A 571 21.63 -14.69 13.18
CA SER A 571 22.16 -15.97 13.64
C SER A 571 23.22 -15.72 14.71
N GLY A 572 22.97 -16.21 15.92
CA GLY A 572 23.92 -16.10 17.02
C GLY A 572 23.44 -16.69 18.34
N HIS A 573 22.14 -17.00 18.45
CA HIS A 573 21.61 -17.86 19.50
C HIS A 573 21.91 -19.33 19.21
N SER A 574 22.17 -20.12 20.26
CA SER A 574 22.47 -21.56 20.14
C SER A 574 21.27 -22.46 20.42
N ALA A 575 20.11 -21.88 20.74
CA ALA A 575 18.88 -22.58 21.05
C ALA A 575 17.66 -21.71 20.67
N PRO A 576 16.41 -22.24 20.73
CA PRO A 576 15.21 -21.56 20.25
C PRO A 576 15.06 -20.13 20.76
N VAL A 577 14.55 -19.24 19.91
CA VAL A 577 14.22 -17.86 20.30
C VAL A 577 12.72 -17.79 20.62
N TYR A 578 12.39 -17.40 21.85
CA TYR A 578 11.01 -17.35 22.34
C TYR A 578 10.37 -15.98 22.17
N SER A 579 11.14 -14.91 22.34
CA SER A 579 10.61 -13.55 22.34
C SER A 579 11.53 -12.59 21.60
N VAL A 580 10.91 -11.63 20.90
CA VAL A 580 11.58 -10.54 20.20
C VAL A 580 10.86 -9.24 20.48
N ALA A 581 11.61 -8.17 20.70
CA ALA A 581 11.09 -6.84 20.94
C ALA A 581 11.93 -5.78 20.22
N PHE A 582 11.27 -4.77 19.67
CA PHE A 582 11.92 -3.55 19.20
C PHE A 582 12.02 -2.53 20.32
N SER A 583 13.09 -1.75 20.32
CA SER A 583 13.16 -0.50 21.07
C SER A 583 12.15 0.51 20.52
N TYR A 584 11.72 1.46 21.36
CA TYR A 584 10.72 2.47 20.97
C TYR A 584 11.21 3.45 19.90
N ASP A 585 12.54 3.64 19.78
CA ASP A 585 13.17 4.40 18.70
C ASP A 585 13.28 3.59 17.39
N GLY A 586 12.95 2.29 17.43
CA GLY A 586 13.00 1.38 16.28
C GLY A 586 14.39 0.91 15.88
N MET A 587 15.46 1.40 16.51
CA MET A 587 16.84 1.20 16.04
C MET A 587 17.50 -0.07 16.57
N THR A 588 16.98 -0.60 17.68
CA THR A 588 17.55 -1.76 18.38
C THR A 588 16.53 -2.87 18.51
N ILE A 589 16.98 -4.11 18.31
CA ILE A 589 16.18 -5.32 18.51
C ILE A 589 16.78 -6.11 19.68
N ALA A 590 15.92 -6.61 20.56
CA ALA A 590 16.30 -7.59 21.57
C ALA A 590 15.64 -8.94 21.30
N SER A 591 16.41 -10.01 21.38
CA SER A 591 15.93 -11.39 21.25
C SER A 591 16.25 -12.19 22.51
N ALA A 592 15.27 -12.92 23.04
CA ALA A 592 15.41 -13.78 24.21
C ALA A 592 15.30 -15.25 23.81
N SER A 593 16.23 -16.06 24.31
CA SER A 593 16.40 -17.44 23.85
C SER A 593 16.52 -18.45 25.00
N ASP A 594 16.24 -19.70 24.65
CA ASP A 594 16.50 -20.89 25.44
C ASP A 594 17.99 -21.11 25.75
N ASP A 595 18.90 -20.41 25.06
CA ASP A 595 20.35 -20.48 25.33
C ASP A 595 20.80 -19.70 26.58
N ASN A 596 19.84 -19.29 27.40
CA ASN A 596 20.00 -18.47 28.61
C ASN A 596 20.45 -17.03 28.33
N THR A 597 20.46 -16.56 27.08
CA THR A 597 20.93 -15.22 26.75
C THR A 597 19.84 -14.32 26.16
N VAL A 598 20.07 -13.02 26.30
CA VAL A 598 19.41 -12.01 25.46
C VAL A 598 20.46 -11.41 24.54
N LYS A 599 20.15 -11.22 23.26
CA LYS A 599 21.06 -10.55 22.31
C LYS A 599 20.43 -9.26 21.81
N LEU A 600 21.27 -8.24 21.69
CA LEU A 600 20.92 -6.94 21.13
C LEU A 600 21.49 -6.80 19.73
N TRP A 601 20.68 -6.27 18.82
CA TRP A 601 20.99 -6.17 17.40
C TRP A 601 20.59 -4.80 16.86
N THR A 602 21.28 -4.39 15.82
CA THR A 602 20.87 -3.28 14.95
C THR A 602 19.88 -3.75 13.87
N LEU A 603 19.21 -2.80 13.21
CA LEU A 603 18.38 -3.08 12.02
C LEU A 603 19.20 -3.63 10.85
N GLU A 604 20.50 -3.29 10.76
CA GLU A 604 21.45 -3.81 9.76
C GLU A 604 22.02 -5.18 10.14
N GLY A 605 21.36 -5.92 11.03
CA GLY A 605 21.75 -7.28 11.36
C GLY A 605 22.96 -7.43 12.27
N LYS A 606 23.61 -6.33 12.62
CA LYS A 606 24.84 -6.35 13.42
C LYS A 606 24.51 -6.67 14.88
N HIS A 607 25.18 -7.68 15.41
CA HIS A 607 25.20 -7.98 16.84
C HIS A 607 25.88 -6.84 17.62
N LEU A 608 25.20 -6.33 18.64
CA LEU A 608 25.72 -5.28 19.52
C LEU A 608 26.28 -5.90 20.81
N HIS A 609 25.43 -6.62 21.55
CA HIS A 609 25.76 -7.15 22.88
C HIS A 609 25.07 -8.50 23.13
N THR A 610 25.73 -9.40 23.85
CA THR A 610 25.11 -10.62 24.42
C THR A 610 25.04 -10.46 25.93
N LEU A 611 23.84 -10.63 26.47
CA LEU A 611 23.52 -10.51 27.89
C LEU A 611 23.47 -11.92 28.50
N THR A 612 24.54 -12.33 29.19
CA THR A 612 24.79 -13.74 29.57
C THR A 612 24.60 -14.06 31.06
N GLU A 613 24.09 -13.13 31.86
CA GLU A 613 24.02 -13.30 33.33
C GLU A 613 22.90 -14.22 33.81
N HIS A 614 21.98 -14.65 32.93
CA HIS A 614 20.94 -15.62 33.28
C HIS A 614 21.50 -17.04 33.26
N SER A 615 21.09 -17.87 34.22
CA SER A 615 21.56 -19.25 34.35
C SER A 615 20.60 -20.30 33.77
N ALA A 616 19.48 -19.87 33.18
CA ALA A 616 18.44 -20.70 32.60
C ALA A 616 17.71 -19.93 31.47
N PRO A 617 16.85 -20.61 30.68
CA PRO A 617 16.18 -20.02 29.51
C PRO A 617 15.54 -18.66 29.77
N VAL A 618 15.65 -17.74 28.80
CA VAL A 618 15.01 -16.43 28.87
C VAL A 618 13.75 -16.45 28.00
N TYR A 619 12.59 -16.26 28.63
CA TYR A 619 11.30 -16.46 27.99
C TYR A 619 10.67 -15.16 27.49
N SER A 620 10.93 -14.04 28.16
CA SER A 620 10.34 -12.74 27.83
C SER A 620 11.37 -11.62 27.94
N VAL A 621 11.31 -10.69 26.99
CA VAL A 621 12.13 -9.47 26.96
C VAL A 621 11.24 -8.26 26.68
N ALA A 622 11.53 -7.15 27.36
CA ALA A 622 10.79 -5.91 27.17
C ALA A 622 11.75 -4.70 27.22
N PHE A 623 11.47 -3.68 26.40
CA PHE A 623 12.12 -2.38 26.47
C PHE A 623 11.29 -1.41 27.32
N SER A 624 11.97 -0.54 28.06
CA SER A 624 11.37 0.68 28.61
C SER A 624 10.98 1.64 27.48
N ARG A 625 10.05 2.54 27.75
CA ARG A 625 9.50 3.46 26.73
C ARG A 625 10.53 4.47 26.19
N ASP A 626 11.52 4.80 27.00
CA ASP A 626 12.67 5.62 26.61
C ASP A 626 13.73 4.82 25.82
N GLY A 627 13.57 3.50 25.68
CA GLY A 627 14.52 2.61 24.99
C GLY A 627 15.83 2.36 25.74
N MET A 628 16.04 2.99 26.90
CA MET A 628 17.33 2.99 27.59
C MET A 628 17.55 1.77 28.48
N THR A 629 16.45 1.12 28.90
CA THR A 629 16.46 -0.02 29.81
C THR A 629 15.80 -1.23 29.15
N ILE A 630 16.42 -2.40 29.31
CA ILE A 630 15.88 -3.68 28.87
C ILE A 630 15.62 -4.52 30.12
N ALA A 631 14.48 -5.19 30.18
CA ALA A 631 14.16 -6.19 31.20
C ALA A 631 14.04 -7.57 30.56
N SER A 632 14.67 -8.56 31.18
CA SER A 632 14.62 -9.96 30.76
C SER A 632 14.09 -10.84 31.89
N ALA A 633 13.12 -11.71 31.59
CA ALA A 633 12.55 -12.68 32.52
C ALA A 633 12.98 -14.10 32.15
N SER A 634 13.44 -14.85 33.16
CA SER A 634 14.06 -16.16 32.97
C SER A 634 13.49 -17.21 33.92
N TRP A 635 13.65 -18.47 33.52
CA TRP A 635 13.41 -19.65 34.35
C TRP A 635 14.42 -19.77 35.50
N ASP A 636 15.44 -18.93 35.56
CA ASP A 636 16.34 -18.83 36.72
C ASP A 636 15.71 -18.12 37.92
N LYS A 637 14.41 -17.81 37.82
CA LYS A 637 13.56 -17.20 38.86
C LYS A 637 13.86 -15.72 39.08
N THR A 638 14.60 -15.09 38.17
CA THR A 638 14.97 -13.68 38.25
C THR A 638 14.46 -12.90 37.05
N VAL A 639 14.32 -11.59 37.26
CA VAL A 639 14.31 -10.62 36.18
C VAL A 639 15.61 -9.85 36.24
N LYS A 640 16.26 -9.60 35.10
CA LYS A 640 17.46 -8.76 35.03
C LYS A 640 17.20 -7.51 34.22
N LEU A 641 17.78 -6.40 34.69
CA LEU A 641 17.74 -5.11 34.04
C LEU A 641 19.09 -4.78 33.43
N TRP A 642 19.04 -4.23 32.23
CA TRP A 642 20.21 -3.92 31.42
C TRP A 642 20.06 -2.54 30.82
N ASN A 643 21.16 -1.85 30.56
CA ASN A 643 21.13 -0.64 29.74
C ASN A 643 21.23 -0.99 28.24
N HIS A 644 21.01 0.00 27.38
CA HIS A 644 21.16 -0.13 25.92
C HIS A 644 22.56 -0.56 25.45
N GLN A 645 23.59 -0.42 26.30
CA GLN A 645 24.97 -0.87 26.03
C GLN A 645 25.22 -2.32 26.47
N GLY A 646 24.15 -3.03 26.87
CA GLY A 646 24.21 -4.41 27.33
C GLY A 646 24.89 -4.62 28.68
N GLN A 647 25.09 -3.56 29.46
CA GLN A 647 25.61 -3.67 30.82
C GLN A 647 24.48 -4.08 31.76
N HIS A 648 24.77 -5.05 32.63
CA HIS A 648 23.89 -5.43 33.72
C HIS A 648 23.76 -4.27 34.71
N LEU A 649 22.52 -3.89 35.01
CA LEU A 649 22.19 -2.84 35.99
C LEU A 649 21.79 -3.46 37.32
N HIS A 650 20.77 -4.33 37.30
CA HIS A 650 20.17 -4.90 38.51
C HIS A 650 19.64 -6.31 38.27
N THR A 651 19.75 -7.18 39.27
CA THR A 651 19.06 -8.48 39.31
C THR A 651 17.91 -8.40 40.31
N LEU A 652 16.69 -8.62 39.83
CA LEU A 652 15.45 -8.61 40.60
C LEU A 652 15.24 -10.00 41.20
N THR A 653 15.82 -10.24 42.37
CA THR A 653 15.68 -11.51 43.09
C THR A 653 14.47 -11.46 44.02
N GLY A 654 13.61 -12.47 43.95
CA GLY A 654 12.52 -12.60 44.91
C GLY A 654 11.39 -13.54 44.51
N HIS A 655 11.30 -13.93 43.24
CA HIS A 655 10.43 -15.04 42.82
C HIS A 655 11.02 -16.38 43.25
N ARG A 656 10.13 -17.38 43.46
CA ARG A 656 10.53 -18.73 43.92
C ARG A 656 10.54 -19.76 42.81
N ASP A 657 9.97 -19.41 41.66
CA ASP A 657 9.83 -20.26 40.50
C ASP A 657 9.99 -19.44 39.21
N TRP A 658 9.80 -20.07 38.05
CA TRP A 658 10.01 -19.47 36.72
C TRP A 658 9.27 -18.15 36.55
N VAL A 659 9.89 -17.19 35.86
CA VAL A 659 9.27 -15.91 35.51
C VAL A 659 8.87 -15.93 34.04
N ASN A 660 7.56 -15.89 33.77
CA ASN A 660 7.01 -16.05 32.42
C ASN A 660 6.88 -14.75 31.64
N SER A 661 6.61 -13.64 32.33
CA SER A 661 6.29 -12.38 31.69
C SER A 661 6.87 -11.21 32.47
N VAL A 662 7.43 -10.25 31.76
CA VAL A 662 7.91 -8.98 32.30
C VAL A 662 7.39 -7.83 31.45
N VAL A 663 6.88 -6.80 32.11
CA VAL A 663 6.35 -5.59 31.45
C VAL A 663 6.74 -4.34 32.22
N PHE A 664 7.02 -3.28 31.48
CA PHE A 664 7.19 -1.94 32.05
C PHE A 664 5.83 -1.22 32.16
N SER A 665 5.68 -0.41 33.20
CA SER A 665 4.64 0.61 33.24
C SER A 665 4.86 1.66 32.16
N ARG A 666 3.80 2.38 31.78
CA ARG A 666 3.87 3.35 30.67
C ARG A 666 4.82 4.52 30.93
N ASP A 667 5.00 4.90 32.19
CA ASP A 667 5.97 5.89 32.63
C ASP A 667 7.41 5.36 32.72
N GLY A 668 7.60 4.04 32.51
CA GLY A 668 8.90 3.37 32.56
C GLY A 668 9.47 3.17 33.96
N MET A 669 8.79 3.63 35.01
CA MET A 669 9.36 3.68 36.37
C MET A 669 9.12 2.41 37.18
N THR A 670 8.12 1.62 36.79
CA THR A 670 7.73 0.38 37.48
C THR A 670 7.82 -0.80 36.53
N ILE A 671 8.30 -1.93 37.05
CA ILE A 671 8.35 -3.20 36.34
C ILE A 671 7.40 -4.17 37.03
N ALA A 672 6.60 -4.90 36.28
CA ALA A 672 5.81 -6.01 36.79
C ALA A 672 6.33 -7.33 36.21
N SER A 673 6.48 -8.34 37.08
CA SER A 673 6.91 -9.69 36.69
C SER A 673 5.92 -10.74 37.19
N ALA A 674 5.49 -11.63 36.29
CA ALA A 674 4.59 -12.74 36.58
C ALA A 674 5.33 -14.07 36.60
N SER A 675 5.00 -14.93 37.57
CA SER A 675 5.76 -16.16 37.85
C SER A 675 4.87 -17.36 38.20
N ASP A 676 5.42 -18.54 37.98
CA ASP A 676 4.88 -19.84 38.43
C ASP A 676 4.82 -19.95 39.96
N ASP A 677 5.50 -19.05 40.70
CA ASP A 677 5.34 -18.95 42.15
C ASP A 677 3.99 -18.40 42.61
N LYS A 678 3.05 -18.22 41.68
CA LYS A 678 1.67 -17.77 41.88
C LYS A 678 1.56 -16.29 42.26
N THR A 679 2.65 -15.54 42.10
CA THR A 679 2.70 -14.12 42.44
C THR A 679 3.07 -13.25 41.26
N VAL A 680 2.65 -11.99 41.34
CA VAL A 680 3.21 -10.92 40.52
C VAL A 680 3.98 -9.98 41.43
N LYS A 681 5.17 -9.57 41.03
CA LYS A 681 5.98 -8.61 41.79
C LYS A 681 6.13 -7.32 41.03
N LEU A 682 6.00 -6.21 41.76
CA LEU A 682 6.25 -4.87 41.27
C LEU A 682 7.61 -4.40 41.78
N TRP A 683 8.39 -3.82 40.90
CA TRP A 683 9.76 -3.38 41.18
C TRP A 683 9.96 -1.97 40.68
N ASN A 684 10.85 -1.22 41.32
CA ASN A 684 11.40 -0.02 40.73
C ASN A 684 12.62 -0.35 39.85
N LEU A 685 13.12 0.64 39.11
CA LEU A 685 14.29 0.50 38.26
C LEU A 685 15.59 0.20 39.03
N GLN A 686 15.66 0.52 40.33
CA GLN A 686 16.79 0.17 41.21
C GLN A 686 16.75 -1.29 41.70
N GLY A 687 15.73 -2.03 41.27
CA GLY A 687 15.52 -3.43 41.58
C GLY A 687 14.99 -3.76 42.98
N LYS A 688 14.47 -2.76 43.67
CA LYS A 688 13.77 -2.94 44.94
C LYS A 688 12.34 -3.42 44.68
N PRO A 689 11.88 -4.50 45.35
CA PRO A 689 10.48 -4.89 45.29
C PRO A 689 9.62 -3.82 45.99
N LEU A 690 8.66 -3.27 45.25
CA LEU A 690 7.67 -2.32 45.75
C LEU A 690 6.52 -3.06 46.40
N HIS A 691 5.93 -4.03 45.69
CA HIS A 691 4.79 -4.83 46.15
C HIS A 691 4.85 -6.26 45.61
N THR A 692 4.30 -7.21 46.36
CA THR A 692 4.05 -8.59 45.88
C THR A 692 2.54 -8.82 45.89
N LEU A 693 1.97 -9.02 44.71
CA LEU A 693 0.56 -9.33 44.47
C LEU A 693 0.35 -10.81 44.75
N LYS A 694 -0.28 -11.12 45.88
CA LYS A 694 -0.61 -12.49 46.30
C LYS A 694 -2.13 -12.65 46.26
N GLY A 695 -2.60 -13.67 45.56
CA GLY A 695 -4.03 -13.99 45.48
C GLY A 695 -4.39 -15.03 44.44
N HIS A 696 -3.54 -15.27 43.44
CA HIS A 696 -3.70 -16.41 42.53
C HIS A 696 -3.38 -17.73 43.23
N SER A 697 -4.08 -18.78 42.83
CA SER A 697 -3.93 -20.13 43.42
C SER A 697 -3.08 -21.10 42.58
N ALA A 698 -2.75 -20.69 41.36
CA ALA A 698 -1.86 -21.38 40.43
C ALA A 698 -1.00 -20.35 39.68
N ASP A 699 -0.24 -20.84 38.71
CA ASP A 699 0.84 -20.14 38.03
C ASP A 699 0.31 -18.89 37.31
N VAL A 700 1.10 -17.80 37.30
CA VAL A 700 0.71 -16.55 36.65
C VAL A 700 1.41 -16.47 35.29
N THR A 701 0.61 -16.48 34.23
CA THR A 701 1.06 -16.64 32.84
C THR A 701 1.35 -15.30 32.17
N SER A 702 0.58 -14.26 32.49
CA SER A 702 0.67 -12.95 31.83
C SER A 702 0.33 -11.81 32.78
N VAL A 703 0.98 -10.67 32.57
CA VAL A 703 0.72 -9.42 33.27
C VAL A 703 0.65 -8.25 32.28
N ALA A 704 -0.27 -7.31 32.51
CA ALA A 704 -0.43 -6.12 31.68
C ALA A 704 -0.73 -4.88 32.54
N PHE A 705 -0.15 -3.74 32.16
CA PHE A 705 -0.52 -2.44 32.70
C PHE A 705 -1.64 -1.81 31.88
N SER A 706 -2.57 -1.17 32.58
CA SER A 706 -3.54 -0.24 31.99
C SER A 706 -2.83 0.99 31.42
N ARG A 707 -3.52 1.71 30.52
CA ARG A 707 -2.95 2.86 29.81
C ARG A 707 -2.56 4.02 30.72
N ASP A 708 -3.28 4.24 31.82
CA ASP A 708 -2.96 5.25 32.82
C ASP A 708 -1.86 4.79 33.80
N GLY A 709 -1.45 3.51 33.72
CA GLY A 709 -0.46 2.90 34.60
C GLY A 709 -0.96 2.60 36.01
N GLN A 710 -2.23 2.87 36.34
CA GLN A 710 -2.76 2.77 37.71
C GLN A 710 -3.29 1.37 38.05
N THR A 711 -3.76 0.65 37.04
CA THR A 711 -4.32 -0.69 37.16
C THR A 711 -3.42 -1.74 36.51
N ILE A 712 -3.30 -2.89 37.14
CA ILE A 712 -2.57 -4.07 36.64
C ILE A 712 -3.55 -5.20 36.46
N ALA A 713 -3.53 -5.87 35.31
CA ALA A 713 -4.27 -7.10 35.06
C ALA A 713 -3.31 -8.30 35.03
N THR A 714 -3.69 -9.38 35.70
CA THR A 714 -2.90 -10.61 35.79
C THR A 714 -3.74 -11.81 35.38
N ALA A 715 -3.22 -12.66 34.51
CA ALA A 715 -3.86 -13.91 34.08
C ALA A 715 -3.16 -15.12 34.68
N SER A 716 -3.92 -16.14 35.06
CA SER A 716 -3.39 -17.31 35.75
C SER A 716 -4.00 -18.63 35.30
N GLU A 717 -3.29 -19.71 35.60
CA GLU A 717 -3.77 -21.08 35.50
C GLU A 717 -4.94 -21.42 36.41
N ASP A 718 -5.21 -20.57 37.41
CA ASP A 718 -6.38 -20.71 38.27
C ASP A 718 -7.71 -20.31 37.61
N LYS A 719 -7.67 -20.06 36.29
CA LYS A 719 -8.82 -19.73 35.43
C LYS A 719 -9.37 -18.32 35.68
N THR A 720 -8.67 -17.49 36.43
CA THR A 720 -9.09 -16.12 36.74
C THR A 720 -8.17 -15.08 36.11
N VAL A 721 -8.73 -13.89 35.91
CA VAL A 721 -7.94 -12.67 35.74
C VAL A 721 -8.16 -11.81 36.98
N LYS A 722 -7.10 -11.23 37.55
CA LYS A 722 -7.22 -10.33 38.70
C LYS A 722 -6.77 -8.92 38.33
N LEU A 723 -7.47 -7.94 38.86
CA LEU A 723 -7.16 -6.52 38.73
C LEU A 723 -6.60 -6.00 40.04
N TRP A 724 -5.51 -5.25 39.96
CA TRP A 724 -4.77 -4.74 41.10
C TRP A 724 -4.49 -3.26 40.93
N ASN A 725 -4.37 -2.55 42.03
CA ASN A 725 -3.72 -1.24 42.03
C ASN A 725 -2.21 -1.38 42.28
N LEU A 726 -1.48 -0.28 42.11
CA LEU A 726 -0.03 -0.22 42.33
C LEU A 726 0.37 -0.50 43.78
N GLN A 727 -0.52 -0.32 44.76
CA GLN A 727 -0.28 -0.62 46.18
C GLN A 727 -0.44 -2.12 46.51
N GLY A 728 -0.78 -2.93 45.50
CA GLY A 728 -0.96 -4.37 45.61
C GLY A 728 -2.28 -4.83 46.23
N LYS A 729 -3.27 -3.95 46.30
CA LYS A 729 -4.64 -4.30 46.65
C LYS A 729 -5.34 -4.90 45.44
N GLU A 730 -5.95 -6.06 45.63
CA GLU A 730 -6.88 -6.64 44.65
C GLU A 730 -8.13 -5.74 44.56
N LEU A 731 -8.41 -5.25 43.36
CA LEU A 731 -9.59 -4.44 43.06
C LEU A 731 -10.77 -5.34 42.68
N HIS A 732 -10.54 -6.26 41.75
CA HIS A 732 -11.56 -7.17 41.22
C HIS A 732 -10.95 -8.52 40.81
N THR A 733 -11.68 -9.61 41.02
CA THR A 733 -11.41 -10.91 40.39
C THR A 733 -12.43 -11.15 39.28
N LEU A 734 -11.93 -11.40 38.07
CA LEU A 734 -12.70 -11.73 36.89
C LEU A 734 -12.84 -13.26 36.80
N THR A 735 -13.99 -13.76 37.20
CA THR A 735 -14.32 -15.19 37.12
C THR A 735 -15.26 -15.46 35.94
N GLY A 736 -14.99 -16.52 35.19
CA GLY A 736 -15.85 -16.92 34.07
C GLY A 736 -15.22 -17.85 33.05
N HIS A 737 -13.89 -17.91 32.96
CA HIS A 737 -13.20 -18.91 32.13
C HIS A 737 -13.28 -20.30 32.75
N SER A 738 -13.41 -21.34 31.92
CA SER A 738 -13.52 -22.74 32.39
C SER A 738 -12.18 -23.48 32.42
N ALA A 739 -11.15 -22.92 31.80
CA ALA A 739 -9.77 -23.41 31.77
C ALA A 739 -8.78 -22.27 32.01
N LEU A 740 -7.48 -22.59 32.04
CA LEU A 740 -6.44 -21.61 32.32
C LEU A 740 -6.43 -20.43 31.35
N VAL A 741 -6.07 -19.26 31.86
CA VAL A 741 -5.97 -18.02 31.07
C VAL A 741 -4.51 -17.83 30.66
N ASN A 742 -4.24 -17.76 29.36
CA ASN A 742 -2.88 -17.66 28.82
C ASN A 742 -2.39 -16.20 28.75
N SER A 743 -3.28 -15.28 28.39
CA SER A 743 -2.91 -13.89 28.09
C SER A 743 -4.01 -12.92 28.49
N VAL A 744 -3.59 -11.72 28.91
CA VAL A 744 -4.46 -10.60 29.23
C VAL A 744 -3.90 -9.32 28.66
N THR A 745 -4.76 -8.47 28.12
CA THR A 745 -4.37 -7.15 27.64
C THR A 745 -5.47 -6.11 27.86
N PHE A 746 -5.08 -4.84 27.87
CA PHE A 746 -6.01 -3.71 27.90
C PHE A 746 -6.28 -3.19 26.49
N SER A 747 -7.49 -2.68 26.27
CA SER A 747 -7.80 -1.89 25.08
C SER A 747 -6.95 -0.61 25.05
N PRO A 748 -6.70 -0.02 23.87
CA PRO A 748 -5.91 1.20 23.74
C PRO A 748 -6.46 2.41 24.49
N ASP A 749 -7.74 2.43 24.86
CA ASP A 749 -8.38 3.45 25.71
C ASP A 749 -8.32 3.12 27.21
N GLY A 750 -7.89 1.91 27.57
CA GLY A 750 -7.77 1.41 28.94
C GLY A 750 -9.08 0.99 29.61
N GLN A 751 -10.22 1.06 28.93
CA GLN A 751 -11.54 0.80 29.55
C GLN A 751 -11.99 -0.65 29.51
N THR A 752 -11.45 -1.43 28.55
CA THR A 752 -11.80 -2.83 28.33
C THR A 752 -10.59 -3.70 28.56
N ILE A 753 -10.80 -4.87 29.16
CA ILE A 753 -9.80 -5.91 29.32
C ILE A 753 -10.21 -7.09 28.44
N ALA A 754 -9.26 -7.66 27.72
CA ALA A 754 -9.46 -8.91 26.97
C ALA A 754 -8.59 -10.01 27.55
N SER A 755 -9.17 -11.20 27.73
CA SER A 755 -8.48 -12.38 28.25
C SER A 755 -8.66 -13.58 27.33
N ALA A 756 -7.55 -14.25 26.97
CA ALA A 756 -7.56 -15.47 26.16
C ALA A 756 -7.31 -16.71 27.01
N SER A 757 -8.10 -17.76 26.78
CA SER A 757 -8.06 -18.98 27.57
C SER A 757 -7.96 -20.24 26.72
N ARG A 758 -7.49 -21.32 27.37
CA ARG A 758 -7.55 -22.68 26.84
C ARG A 758 -8.97 -23.25 26.78
N ASP A 759 -9.98 -22.53 27.25
CA ASP A 759 -11.39 -22.89 27.04
C ASP A 759 -11.91 -22.55 25.64
N ASN A 760 -11.01 -22.15 24.73
CA ASN A 760 -11.27 -21.78 23.34
C ASN A 760 -12.04 -20.46 23.20
N THR A 761 -12.14 -19.66 24.27
CA THR A 761 -12.81 -18.37 24.25
C THR A 761 -11.88 -17.22 24.58
N VAL A 762 -12.28 -16.04 24.12
CA VAL A 762 -11.78 -14.76 24.62
C VAL A 762 -12.91 -14.05 25.34
N LYS A 763 -12.66 -13.49 26.52
CA LYS A 763 -13.67 -12.71 27.26
C LYS A 763 -13.25 -11.25 27.33
N LEU A 764 -14.24 -10.37 27.16
CA LEU A 764 -14.11 -8.93 27.33
C LEU A 764 -14.75 -8.51 28.64
N TRP A 765 -14.05 -7.67 29.39
CA TRP A 765 -14.44 -7.24 30.72
C TRP A 765 -14.32 -5.73 30.83
N ASN A 766 -15.13 -5.12 31.69
CA ASN A 766 -14.87 -3.77 32.14
C ASN A 766 -13.96 -3.75 33.37
N LEU A 767 -13.51 -2.56 33.76
CA LEU A 767 -12.66 -2.38 34.93
C LEU A 767 -13.33 -2.73 36.27
N GLN A 768 -14.67 -2.77 36.33
CA GLN A 768 -15.44 -3.21 37.50
C GLN A 768 -15.56 -4.73 37.61
N GLY A 769 -14.99 -5.46 36.65
CA GLY A 769 -14.95 -6.90 36.57
C GLY A 769 -16.22 -7.59 36.09
N LYS A 770 -17.11 -6.84 35.46
CA LYS A 770 -18.26 -7.39 34.73
C LYS A 770 -17.80 -7.89 33.36
N GLU A 771 -18.19 -9.12 33.03
CA GLU A 771 -18.08 -9.64 31.67
C GLU A 771 -19.01 -8.85 30.74
N LEU A 772 -18.42 -8.22 29.72
CA LEU A 772 -19.14 -7.50 28.67
C LEU A 772 -19.57 -8.46 27.56
N HIS A 773 -18.63 -9.26 27.05
CA HIS A 773 -18.85 -10.19 25.94
C HIS A 773 -17.95 -11.42 26.04
N THR A 774 -18.45 -12.58 25.62
CA THR A 774 -17.62 -13.77 25.34
C THR A 774 -17.52 -13.97 23.84
N LEU A 775 -16.30 -13.97 23.30
CA LEU A 775 -15.96 -14.30 21.92
C LEU A 775 -15.88 -15.83 21.79
N LYS A 776 -16.94 -16.45 21.27
CA LYS A 776 -17.01 -17.89 21.01
C LYS A 776 -16.88 -18.13 19.51
N GLY A 777 -15.96 -19.00 19.10
CA GLY A 777 -15.82 -19.41 17.71
C GLY A 777 -14.54 -20.16 17.38
N HIS A 778 -13.51 -20.08 18.21
CA HIS A 778 -12.32 -20.94 18.06
C HIS A 778 -12.64 -22.39 18.46
N SER A 779 -12.03 -23.35 17.76
CA SER A 779 -12.20 -24.79 18.05
C SER A 779 -11.07 -25.38 18.91
N ALA A 780 -10.05 -24.58 19.22
CA ALA A 780 -8.94 -24.95 20.09
C ALA A 780 -8.44 -23.73 20.90
N HIS A 781 -7.41 -23.95 21.71
CA HIS A 781 -6.92 -22.96 22.67
C HIS A 781 -6.54 -21.64 22.00
N VAL A 782 -6.89 -20.52 22.63
CA VAL A 782 -6.45 -19.20 22.18
C VAL A 782 -5.09 -18.91 22.80
N THR A 783 -4.08 -18.70 21.95
CA THR A 783 -2.67 -18.54 22.33
C THR A 783 -2.30 -17.08 22.54
N SER A 784 -2.77 -16.20 21.66
CA SER A 784 -2.44 -14.78 21.66
C SER A 784 -3.64 -13.94 21.26
N LEU A 785 -3.68 -12.71 21.77
CA LEU A 785 -4.73 -11.74 21.49
C LEU A 785 -4.14 -10.34 21.44
N THR A 786 -4.65 -9.50 20.56
CA THR A 786 -4.21 -8.11 20.45
C THR A 786 -5.33 -7.19 19.98
N PHE A 787 -5.32 -5.94 20.45
CA PHE A 787 -6.22 -4.91 19.95
C PHE A 787 -5.58 -4.19 18.78
N SER A 788 -6.42 -3.85 17.81
CA SER A 788 -6.09 -2.82 16.81
C SER A 788 -5.73 -1.49 17.51
N PRO A 789 -4.87 -0.65 16.90
CA PRO A 789 -4.45 0.62 17.49
C PRO A 789 -5.58 1.61 17.81
N ASP A 790 -6.69 1.54 17.07
CA ASP A 790 -7.90 2.33 17.31
C ASP A 790 -8.81 1.74 18.42
N GLY A 791 -8.51 0.51 18.86
CA GLY A 791 -9.24 -0.22 19.90
C GLY A 791 -10.56 -0.83 19.45
N MET A 792 -10.95 -0.71 18.18
CA MET A 792 -12.28 -1.12 17.70
C MET A 792 -12.35 -2.59 17.29
N THR A 793 -11.20 -3.15 16.91
CA THR A 793 -11.06 -4.54 16.46
C THR A 793 -10.12 -5.32 17.39
N ILE A 794 -10.46 -6.58 17.65
CA ILE A 794 -9.63 -7.56 18.37
C ILE A 794 -9.22 -8.65 17.40
N ALA A 795 -7.93 -8.99 17.36
CA ALA A 795 -7.43 -10.16 16.67
C ALA A 795 -7.06 -11.25 17.68
N THR A 796 -7.46 -12.49 17.39
CA THR A 796 -7.21 -13.66 18.26
C THR A 796 -6.55 -14.76 17.45
N ALA A 797 -5.47 -15.35 17.97
CA ALA A 797 -4.76 -16.48 17.38
C ALA A 797 -5.03 -17.74 18.18
N SER A 798 -5.14 -18.87 17.49
CA SER A 798 -5.48 -20.15 18.10
C SER A 798 -4.69 -21.31 17.51
N LEU A 799 -4.62 -22.38 18.31
CA LEU A 799 -4.14 -23.69 17.88
C LEU A 799 -5.07 -24.34 16.82
N ASP A 800 -6.24 -23.78 16.57
CA ASP A 800 -7.11 -24.21 15.46
C ASP A 800 -6.61 -23.77 14.08
N LYS A 801 -5.40 -23.18 14.03
CA LYS A 801 -4.71 -22.72 12.81
C LYS A 801 -5.32 -21.46 12.20
N THR A 802 -6.24 -20.80 12.91
CA THR A 802 -6.91 -19.60 12.43
C THR A 802 -6.56 -18.38 13.25
N VAL A 803 -6.71 -17.23 12.61
CA VAL A 803 -6.80 -15.94 13.29
C VAL A 803 -8.24 -15.44 13.10
N LYS A 804 -8.87 -14.94 14.15
CA LYS A 804 -10.22 -14.36 14.06
C LYS A 804 -10.20 -12.89 14.43
N LEU A 805 -10.96 -12.10 13.69
CA LEU A 805 -11.18 -10.68 13.94
C LEU A 805 -12.56 -10.46 14.50
N TRP A 806 -12.65 -9.67 15.56
CA TRP A 806 -13.86 -9.43 16.31
C TRP A 806 -14.06 -7.94 16.52
N ASN A 807 -15.32 -7.50 16.60
CA ASN A 807 -15.63 -6.20 17.16
C ASN A 807 -15.80 -6.29 18.69
N LEU A 808 -15.87 -5.14 19.34
CA LEU A 808 -16.06 -5.05 20.79
C LEU A 808 -17.42 -5.59 21.27
N GLN A 809 -18.41 -5.72 20.38
CA GLN A 809 -19.72 -6.30 20.70
C GLN A 809 -19.73 -7.84 20.65
N GLY A 810 -18.58 -8.45 20.39
CA GLY A 810 -18.39 -9.89 20.33
C GLY A 810 -18.85 -10.58 19.05
N LYS A 811 -19.09 -9.80 17.98
CA LYS A 811 -19.37 -10.33 16.66
C LYS A 811 -18.04 -10.65 15.95
N GLU A 812 -17.95 -11.86 15.41
CA GLU A 812 -16.90 -12.23 14.46
C GLU A 812 -17.06 -11.42 13.17
N LEU A 813 -16.02 -10.67 12.80
CA LEU A 813 -15.94 -9.90 11.56
C LEU A 813 -15.40 -10.78 10.43
N HIS A 814 -14.26 -11.44 10.68
CA HIS A 814 -13.57 -12.26 9.68
C HIS A 814 -12.82 -13.42 10.36
N THR A 815 -12.76 -14.58 9.69
CA THR A 815 -11.82 -15.66 10.01
C THR A 815 -10.73 -15.69 8.94
N LEU A 816 -9.48 -15.56 9.36
CA LEU A 816 -8.29 -15.65 8.53
C LEU A 816 -7.84 -17.12 8.49
N THR A 817 -8.08 -17.77 7.37
CA THR A 817 -7.65 -19.16 7.11
C THR A 817 -6.49 -19.17 6.13
N GLY A 818 -5.47 -19.97 6.41
CA GLY A 818 -4.31 -20.12 5.51
C GLY A 818 -3.07 -20.74 6.15
N HIS A 819 -2.92 -20.64 7.48
CA HIS A 819 -1.87 -21.35 8.19
C HIS A 819 -2.12 -22.86 8.21
N ARG A 820 -1.04 -23.64 8.14
CA ARG A 820 -1.09 -25.12 8.11
C ARG A 820 -0.95 -25.75 9.50
N ASP A 821 -0.52 -24.96 10.47
CA ASP A 821 -0.29 -25.36 11.86
C ASP A 821 -0.68 -24.24 12.83
N TRP A 822 -0.42 -24.44 14.13
CA TRP A 822 -0.80 -23.56 15.22
C TRP A 822 -0.32 -22.13 15.02
N VAL A 823 -1.18 -21.15 15.34
CA VAL A 823 -0.80 -19.73 15.33
C VAL A 823 -0.40 -19.33 16.75
N THR A 824 0.80 -18.81 16.91
CA THR A 824 1.44 -18.58 18.22
C THR A 824 1.41 -17.12 18.64
N SER A 825 1.57 -16.20 17.69
CA SER A 825 1.71 -14.77 17.97
C SER A 825 1.06 -13.90 16.90
N LEU A 826 0.65 -12.70 17.31
CA LEU A 826 -0.01 -11.70 16.48
C LEU A 826 0.56 -10.31 16.75
N ALA A 827 0.73 -9.53 15.69
CA ALA A 827 1.04 -8.12 15.77
C ALA A 827 0.18 -7.31 14.79
N PHE A 828 -0.37 -6.20 15.27
CA PHE A 828 -0.96 -5.18 14.40
C PHE A 828 0.12 -4.20 13.95
N SER A 829 0.05 -3.76 12.69
CA SER A 829 0.73 -2.53 12.27
C SER A 829 0.17 -1.35 13.05
N ARG A 830 0.99 -0.33 13.29
CA ARG A 830 0.61 0.87 14.02
C ARG A 830 -0.45 1.68 13.29
N ASP A 831 -0.47 1.63 11.96
CA ASP A 831 -1.56 2.20 11.15
C ASP A 831 -2.88 1.41 11.25
N GLY A 832 -2.87 0.23 11.89
CA GLY A 832 -4.01 -0.63 12.15
C GLY A 832 -4.55 -1.38 10.94
N LYS A 833 -3.91 -1.29 9.76
CA LYS A 833 -4.43 -1.88 8.52
C LYS A 833 -3.94 -3.30 8.26
N THR A 834 -2.83 -3.68 8.87
CA THR A 834 -2.15 -4.95 8.61
C THR A 834 -2.01 -5.76 9.89
N ILE A 835 -2.17 -7.07 9.76
CA ILE A 835 -1.94 -8.03 10.83
C ILE A 835 -0.84 -8.97 10.37
N ALA A 836 0.17 -9.18 11.21
CA ALA A 836 1.15 -10.24 11.05
C ALA A 836 0.82 -11.38 12.00
N SER A 837 0.80 -12.62 11.49
CA SER A 837 0.62 -13.83 12.29
C SER A 837 1.80 -14.77 12.13
N ALA A 838 2.35 -15.23 13.25
CA ALA A 838 3.39 -16.24 13.30
C ALA A 838 2.80 -17.63 13.57
N SER A 839 3.34 -18.65 12.92
CA SER A 839 2.84 -20.01 13.05
C SER A 839 3.95 -21.07 13.11
N TRP A 840 3.59 -22.21 13.68
CA TRP A 840 4.39 -23.44 13.66
C TRP A 840 4.51 -24.06 12.26
N ASP A 841 3.78 -23.56 11.26
CA ASP A 841 4.00 -23.92 9.86
C ASP A 841 5.27 -23.29 9.24
N LYS A 842 6.10 -22.64 10.07
CA LYS A 842 7.38 -22.00 9.73
C LYS A 842 7.23 -20.70 8.94
N THR A 843 6.01 -20.16 8.86
CA THR A 843 5.72 -18.94 8.09
C THR A 843 5.20 -17.82 8.97
N VAL A 844 5.39 -16.59 8.46
CA VAL A 844 4.66 -15.42 8.93
C VAL A 844 3.75 -14.95 7.82
N LYS A 845 2.45 -14.76 8.11
CA LYS A 845 1.48 -14.28 7.12
C LYS A 845 1.04 -12.86 7.44
N LEU A 846 0.92 -12.05 6.39
CA LEU A 846 0.39 -10.70 6.45
C LEU A 846 -1.05 -10.68 5.94
N TRP A 847 -1.93 -10.01 6.66
CA TRP A 847 -3.36 -9.95 6.37
C TRP A 847 -3.87 -8.52 6.42
N ASN A 848 -4.90 -8.23 5.63
CA ASN A 848 -5.71 -7.04 5.83
C ASN A 848 -6.88 -7.32 6.78
N LEU A 849 -7.57 -6.25 7.21
CA LEU A 849 -8.75 -6.36 8.08
C LEU A 849 -9.97 -7.01 7.41
N GLN A 850 -9.99 -7.16 6.09
CA GLN A 850 -11.10 -7.79 5.34
C GLN A 850 -10.94 -9.31 5.21
N GLY A 851 -9.87 -9.87 5.76
CA GLY A 851 -9.61 -11.30 5.72
C GLY A 851 -8.79 -11.80 4.54
N LYS A 852 -8.28 -10.89 3.70
CA LYS A 852 -7.41 -11.25 2.57
C LYS A 852 -5.99 -11.45 3.07
N GLU A 853 -5.41 -12.61 2.72
CA GLU A 853 -3.97 -12.81 2.82
C GLU A 853 -3.26 -11.88 1.82
N LEU A 854 -2.42 -10.99 2.34
CA LEU A 854 -1.62 -10.07 1.54
C LEU A 854 -0.36 -10.78 1.04
N HIS A 855 0.35 -11.48 1.92
CA HIS A 855 1.61 -12.13 1.60
C HIS A 855 1.98 -13.21 2.64
N THR A 856 2.73 -14.23 2.22
CA THR A 856 3.36 -15.22 3.10
C THR A 856 4.88 -15.03 3.08
N LEU A 857 5.45 -14.71 4.23
CA LEU A 857 6.88 -14.58 4.46
C LEU A 857 7.44 -15.97 4.80
N THR A 858 8.33 -16.48 3.94
CA THR A 858 8.99 -17.78 4.09
C THR A 858 10.49 -17.56 4.25
N GLY A 859 11.09 -18.14 5.30
CA GLY A 859 12.52 -17.99 5.56
C GLY A 859 13.00 -18.78 6.77
N HIS A 860 12.16 -18.93 7.79
CA HIS A 860 12.45 -19.78 8.94
C HIS A 860 12.43 -21.26 8.58
N SER A 861 13.34 -22.03 9.20
CA SER A 861 13.45 -23.48 9.00
C SER A 861 12.70 -24.30 10.05
N ASP A 862 12.19 -23.65 11.09
CA ASP A 862 11.41 -24.24 12.19
C ASP A 862 10.28 -23.31 12.67
N TRP A 863 9.57 -23.71 13.74
CA TRP A 863 8.41 -23.00 14.29
C TRP A 863 8.67 -21.52 14.55
N VAL A 864 7.75 -20.64 14.14
CA VAL A 864 7.82 -19.21 14.47
C VAL A 864 7.08 -18.97 15.78
N ASN A 865 7.77 -18.44 16.78
CA ASN A 865 7.26 -18.29 18.15
C ASN A 865 6.72 -16.88 18.42
N SER A 866 7.35 -15.85 17.84
CA SER A 866 6.96 -14.47 18.08
C SER A 866 7.16 -13.59 16.84
N VAL A 867 6.35 -12.53 16.75
CA VAL A 867 6.41 -11.53 15.69
C VAL A 867 6.15 -10.14 16.26
N ALA A 868 6.87 -9.13 15.78
CA ALA A 868 6.69 -7.75 16.20
C ALA A 868 6.94 -6.78 15.04
N PHE A 869 6.12 -5.73 14.93
CA PHE A 869 6.38 -4.60 14.01
C PHE A 869 7.30 -3.57 14.68
N SER A 870 8.14 -2.93 13.88
CA SER A 870 8.84 -1.70 14.27
C SER A 870 7.86 -0.54 14.42
N TYR A 871 8.28 0.53 15.11
CA TYR A 871 7.40 1.67 15.40
C TYR A 871 6.94 2.44 14.16
N ASP A 872 7.74 2.40 13.08
CA ASP A 872 7.50 3.08 11.80
C ASP A 872 6.74 2.21 10.77
N ASP A 873 6.33 0.99 11.14
CA ASP A 873 5.71 -0.02 10.27
C ASP A 873 6.56 -0.41 9.04
N GLN A 874 7.85 -0.03 8.98
CA GLN A 874 8.73 -0.38 7.85
C GLN A 874 9.41 -1.73 8.04
N THR A 875 9.53 -2.24 9.27
CA THR A 875 10.21 -3.49 9.56
C THR A 875 9.33 -4.42 10.39
N LEU A 876 9.41 -5.72 10.12
CA LEU A 876 8.83 -6.77 10.93
C LEU A 876 9.95 -7.70 11.41
N ALA A 877 9.97 -8.07 12.68
CA ALA A 877 10.87 -9.10 13.19
C ALA A 877 10.08 -10.37 13.49
N SER A 878 10.63 -11.52 13.13
CA SER A 878 10.09 -12.83 13.50
C SER A 878 11.16 -13.67 14.21
N ALA A 879 10.79 -14.28 15.33
CA ALA A 879 11.65 -15.15 16.12
C ALA A 879 11.21 -16.61 16.01
N SER A 880 12.16 -17.52 15.86
CA SER A 880 11.88 -18.93 15.58
C SER A 880 12.70 -19.90 16.44
N SER A 881 12.18 -21.13 16.53
CA SER A 881 12.86 -22.30 17.09
C SER A 881 14.06 -22.77 16.26
N ASP A 882 14.30 -22.19 15.08
CA ASP A 882 15.55 -22.41 14.32
C ASP A 882 16.76 -21.62 14.86
N ASN A 883 16.60 -21.03 16.05
CA ASN A 883 17.60 -20.22 16.76
C ASN A 883 17.89 -18.86 16.09
N THR A 884 17.04 -18.42 15.15
CA THR A 884 17.24 -17.16 14.43
C THR A 884 16.11 -16.16 14.65
N VAL A 885 16.44 -14.90 14.43
CA VAL A 885 15.47 -13.84 14.19
C VAL A 885 15.66 -13.33 12.77
N ILE A 886 14.57 -13.21 12.00
CA ILE A 886 14.58 -12.66 10.64
C ILE A 886 13.93 -11.28 10.67
N LEU A 887 14.58 -10.32 10.02
CA LEU A 887 14.03 -8.98 9.78
C LEU A 887 13.48 -8.89 8.35
N TRP A 888 12.22 -8.51 8.24
CA TRP A 888 11.52 -8.28 6.99
C TRP A 888 11.39 -6.78 6.77
N ASN A 889 12.01 -6.27 5.72
CA ASN A 889 11.98 -4.86 5.37
C ASN A 889 10.86 -4.59 4.36
N PHE A 890 10.07 -3.57 4.65
CA PHE A 890 9.00 -3.01 3.83
C PHE A 890 9.24 -1.55 3.46
N ASP A 891 10.42 -0.98 3.77
CA ASP A 891 10.84 0.33 3.27
C ASP A 891 11.03 0.28 1.76
N LEU A 892 10.12 0.97 1.07
CA LEU A 892 10.07 0.98 -0.37
C LEU A 892 11.28 1.67 -0.99
N ASP A 893 11.75 2.76 -0.41
CA ASP A 893 12.82 3.55 -1.01
C ASP A 893 14.16 2.83 -0.83
N ASP A 894 14.38 2.18 0.32
CA ASP A 894 15.53 1.29 0.53
C ASP A 894 15.49 0.07 -0.39
N LEU A 895 14.33 -0.59 -0.53
CA LEU A 895 14.19 -1.75 -1.43
C LEU A 895 14.43 -1.37 -2.90
N VAL A 896 13.93 -0.21 -3.35
CA VAL A 896 14.21 0.30 -4.70
C VAL A 896 15.69 0.61 -4.86
N ALA A 897 16.32 1.30 -3.91
CA ALA A 897 17.74 1.60 -3.96
C ALA A 897 18.59 0.34 -4.03
N LYS A 898 18.32 -0.66 -3.18
CA LYS A 898 19.01 -1.95 -3.18
C LYS A 898 18.79 -2.73 -4.48
N SER A 899 17.56 -2.74 -4.99
CA SER A 899 17.23 -3.41 -6.27
C SER A 899 17.92 -2.74 -7.45
N CYS A 900 17.97 -1.41 -7.48
CA CYS A 900 18.66 -0.64 -8.50
C CYS A 900 20.18 -0.77 -8.43
N ASN A 901 20.75 -0.83 -7.23
CA ASN A 901 22.16 -1.16 -7.03
C ASN A 901 22.47 -2.58 -7.52
N TRP A 902 21.58 -3.54 -7.23
CA TRP A 902 21.73 -4.91 -7.71
C TRP A 902 21.68 -5.01 -9.23
N LEU A 903 20.74 -4.30 -9.86
CA LEU A 903 20.57 -4.27 -11.32
C LEU A 903 21.54 -3.33 -12.03
N HIS A 904 22.42 -2.62 -11.33
CA HIS A 904 23.24 -1.54 -11.89
C HIS A 904 24.03 -2.01 -13.11
N ASP A 905 24.85 -3.06 -12.97
CA ASP A 905 25.71 -3.54 -14.06
C ASP A 905 24.91 -4.15 -15.22
N TYR A 906 23.75 -4.74 -14.94
CA TYR A 906 22.82 -5.21 -15.98
C TYR A 906 22.24 -4.06 -16.79
N LEU A 907 21.76 -2.99 -16.13
CA LEU A 907 21.14 -1.84 -16.79
C LEU A 907 22.14 -0.99 -17.59
N VAL A 908 23.42 -1.04 -17.21
CA VAL A 908 24.52 -0.43 -17.99
C VAL A 908 24.75 -1.16 -19.31
N THR A 909 24.54 -2.48 -19.35
CA THR A 909 24.78 -3.30 -20.56
C THR A 909 23.57 -3.51 -21.45
N HIS A 910 22.36 -3.32 -20.92
CA HIS A 910 21.08 -3.55 -21.61
C HIS A 910 20.35 -2.20 -21.78
N GLU A 911 20.77 -1.41 -22.77
CA GLU A 911 20.24 -0.06 -23.03
C GLU A 911 18.74 -0.05 -23.42
N GLU A 912 18.22 -1.18 -23.89
CA GLU A 912 16.82 -1.39 -24.23
C GLU A 912 15.87 -1.32 -23.02
N GLU A 913 16.35 -1.52 -21.80
CA GLU A 913 15.56 -1.52 -20.54
C GLU A 913 15.25 -0.10 -20.02
N THR A 914 14.68 0.73 -20.89
CA THR A 914 14.45 2.17 -20.64
C THR A 914 13.56 2.48 -19.43
N GLU A 915 12.55 1.64 -19.13
CA GLU A 915 11.66 1.85 -17.98
C GLU A 915 12.38 1.61 -16.65
N LEU A 916 13.17 0.54 -16.55
CA LEU A 916 13.95 0.20 -15.35
C LEU A 916 15.07 1.22 -15.10
N ARG A 917 15.76 1.66 -16.15
CA ARG A 917 16.77 2.73 -16.06
C ARG A 917 16.19 4.02 -15.48
N LYS A 918 14.98 4.40 -15.91
CA LYS A 918 14.28 5.58 -15.38
C LYS A 918 13.89 5.43 -13.90
N ILE A 919 13.52 4.23 -13.46
CA ILE A 919 13.22 3.95 -12.04
C ILE A 919 14.51 4.07 -11.21
N CYS A 920 15.64 3.60 -11.75
CA CYS A 920 16.94 3.61 -11.08
C CYS A 920 17.77 4.89 -11.26
N GLY A 921 17.27 5.88 -11.99
CA GLY A 921 17.94 7.18 -12.17
C GLY A 921 19.17 7.15 -13.08
N MET A 922 19.20 6.23 -14.05
CA MET A 922 20.29 6.05 -15.04
C MET A 922 20.04 6.70 -16.40
#